data_AF-A0A6C1KDK4-F1
#
_entry.id   AF-A0A6C1KDK4-F1
#
_cell.length_a   1.000
_cell.length_b   1.000
_cell.length_c   1.000
_cell.angle_alpha   90.00
_cell.angle_beta   90.00
_cell.angle_gamma   90.00
#
_symmetry.space_group_name_H-M   'P 1'
#
loop_
_entity.id
_entity.type
_entity.pdbx_description
1 polymer ?
#
loop_
_entity_poly.entity_id
_entity_poly.type
_entity_poly.pdbx_seq_one_letter_code
_entity_poly.pdbx_strand_id
1 'polypeptide(L)'
;MIGEIGSFGVRRGGHRRYLLAFCAIIAVSAAQCLPSRAQVPDRASVGDFDASKLPRVPGAKDVFASPSTTIFVSPQAIGPTTDAVEKALTALGWQQYTAPNAASAENPTMKTMTLKKGSQALNVFITVAPAQNNAISVQYSAVPLKVDLPFTADAASIEYSPDRPSLSLTSGEPVEKLLDFYRRELAGRGWFLWSAKANGKQAPGGPSGTLHDGGGYAYFVSDQSPKTALALVLQKADAGKVRVEITPQPISILENARQVYLNRDNVAPLVVVSDLPRLPGARDTGKSTAERVSYSVPGHVPATTAAIKALLAAQGWSFCVVPLDDRHSTWLTFIKGQQGLSVRFTISPGRNEDTTDQTTVEYVADRLQFAPPVPDDALDVVFDEHRPYLSLTSGGTPQSLREFYARKLAESDWELLPDADIAAKWPNAKLDPKPANGDIAYFMRGNTRPLTLVLRTNDLGRTLVELKTPFFAELQSVEADGDIFGLPVPKPRRNAGGTNGGTGREIHVQVQASLEAVLSFYRGALSARGWKEDAPRSTIGPDEAVVNFNFPEGTATLKLARQYGLTTVSLIEKITKPKTNGVTGGGSVNDLLQQAQQMMRAAESMPGGAAMPQAPAHGAGDSVEPLRPLAGGSAPIPLPETAQDVDFDGEDGTLQFTSKSNVKSIAEFFRSALKQSGWRAKPGVINNANMAQLQFAKGNKDLSITVMKMGPSTNVNARGSGLQIAGAKPDEPAQKNESRTGGAPAPSADDLIVEESAGLPVPKRHTMSEGTQTPFRRELNANVPLDLAAVLEFYRRELGNRNWKEEAKGQVVAADRATVRFTSPDGPAVLKLGRKGNETTVNLSLKNPEAARKAGILPEAGKARVMFGNIMPDELSLTFNNRAIKVAGNAGTKAPDGPTLDLAPGKYKYSIKTGGRVQADEVEVRSDETWGLMIGPGGVLALQAY
;
A
#
# COMPACT_ATOMS: atom_id res chain seq x y z
N MET A 1 49.56 -15.91 -27.84
CA MET A 1 50.43 -15.41 -28.91
C MET A 1 49.53 -14.59 -29.82
N ILE A 2 49.58 -13.25 -29.81
CA ILE A 2 50.63 -12.38 -30.41
C ILE A 2 50.80 -12.75 -31.89
N GLY A 3 50.62 -11.88 -32.89
CA GLY A 3 50.18 -10.47 -32.97
C GLY A 3 49.43 -10.29 -34.30
N GLU A 4 49.31 -9.16 -35.01
CA GLU A 4 49.55 -7.70 -34.87
C GLU A 4 48.66 -7.08 -35.99
N ILE A 5 47.86 -6.03 -35.77
CA ILE A 5 48.19 -4.59 -35.85
C ILE A 5 48.85 -4.16 -37.18
N GLY A 6 48.25 -3.18 -37.87
CA GLY A 6 48.78 -2.58 -39.11
C GLY A 6 47.70 -1.81 -39.91
N SER A 7 47.01 -0.82 -39.34
CA SER A 7 47.41 0.61 -39.25
C SER A 7 47.15 1.47 -40.51
N PHE A 8 46.36 2.54 -40.29
CA PHE A 8 46.46 3.91 -40.86
C PHE A 8 46.66 4.10 -42.37
N GLY A 9 45.71 4.73 -43.08
CA GLY A 9 45.60 6.21 -43.16
C GLY A 9 45.64 6.64 -44.65
N VAL A 10 45.33 7.86 -45.11
CA VAL A 10 45.25 9.19 -44.49
C VAL A 10 44.24 10.09 -45.26
N ARG A 11 43.67 11.05 -44.54
CA ARG A 11 42.89 12.25 -44.93
C ARG A 11 43.19 12.91 -46.31
N ARG A 12 42.12 13.38 -46.96
CA ARG A 12 41.78 14.77 -47.41
C ARG A 12 40.70 14.66 -48.51
N GLY A 13 39.65 15.48 -48.64
CA GLY A 13 39.28 16.73 -47.98
C GLY A 13 39.00 17.80 -49.05
N GLY A 14 37.74 18.19 -49.28
CA GLY A 14 37.40 19.17 -50.33
C GLY A 14 35.90 19.26 -50.65
N HIS A 15 35.29 20.39 -50.28
CA HIS A 15 33.86 20.68 -50.29
C HIS A 15 33.15 20.87 -51.65
N ARG A 16 31.80 20.81 -51.56
CA ARG A 16 30.76 21.42 -52.42
C ARG A 16 30.60 20.86 -53.84
N ARG A 17 29.40 20.66 -54.41
CA ARG A 17 27.96 20.50 -54.02
C ARG A 17 27.18 20.93 -55.28
N TYR A 18 26.01 20.33 -55.52
CA TYR A 18 25.01 20.64 -56.56
C TYR A 18 25.37 20.24 -58.02
N LEU A 19 24.44 19.82 -58.87
CA LEU A 19 23.20 19.00 -58.71
C LEU A 19 22.72 18.59 -60.14
N LEU A 20 21.70 17.73 -60.25
CA LEU A 20 20.88 17.42 -61.45
C LEU A 20 21.60 16.53 -62.51
N ALA A 21 21.11 15.33 -62.86
CA ALA A 21 19.87 14.95 -63.60
C ALA A 21 20.28 14.48 -65.02
N PHE A 22 19.61 13.61 -65.78
CA PHE A 22 18.43 12.72 -65.61
C PHE A 22 18.50 11.67 -66.74
N CYS A 23 17.81 10.52 -66.65
CA CYS A 23 17.54 9.56 -67.75
C CYS A 23 18.74 8.83 -68.44
N ALA A 24 18.58 7.67 -69.11
CA ALA A 24 17.57 6.59 -69.01
C ALA A 24 17.95 5.40 -69.94
N ILE A 25 17.65 4.15 -69.50
CA ILE A 25 17.40 2.93 -70.31
C ILE A 25 18.65 2.37 -71.07
N ILE A 26 19.01 1.08 -71.01
CA ILE A 26 18.42 -0.09 -71.70
C ILE A 26 18.64 -1.39 -70.87
N ALA A 27 17.74 -2.38 -71.02
CA ALA A 27 17.79 -3.71 -70.38
C ALA A 27 18.90 -4.64 -70.97
N VAL A 28 19.24 -5.80 -70.40
CA VAL A 28 18.52 -7.10 -70.60
C VAL A 28 19.08 -8.19 -69.66
N SER A 29 18.16 -8.92 -69.01
CA SER A 29 18.14 -10.34 -68.56
C SER A 29 19.42 -11.14 -68.19
N ALA A 30 19.45 -11.72 -66.97
CA ALA A 30 19.29 -13.17 -66.68
C ALA A 30 20.01 -13.68 -65.39
N ALA A 31 19.45 -14.73 -64.74
CA ALA A 31 19.97 -15.54 -63.60
C ALA A 31 20.24 -14.81 -62.26
N GLN A 32 19.48 -15.06 -61.17
CA GLN A 32 19.57 -16.21 -60.22
C GLN A 32 20.95 -16.34 -59.52
N CYS A 33 21.08 -16.52 -58.19
CA CYS A 33 20.16 -16.43 -57.04
C CYS A 33 21.00 -16.50 -55.75
N LEU A 34 20.73 -15.69 -54.70
CA LEU A 34 21.02 -15.93 -53.26
C LEU A 34 20.55 -14.69 -52.43
N PRO A 35 20.20 -14.82 -51.13
CA PRO A 35 19.26 -13.90 -50.48
C PRO A 35 19.93 -12.68 -49.81
N SER A 36 19.72 -11.50 -50.38
CA SER A 36 20.04 -10.23 -49.73
C SER A 36 18.94 -9.83 -48.73
N ARG A 37 19.26 -9.95 -47.44
CA ARG A 37 18.76 -9.12 -46.31
C ARG A 37 17.29 -8.66 -46.44
N ALA A 38 16.37 -9.43 -45.83
CA ALA A 38 14.97 -9.04 -45.69
C ALA A 38 14.86 -7.59 -45.19
N GLN A 39 14.27 -6.72 -46.00
CA GLN A 39 13.76 -5.44 -45.53
C GLN A 39 12.78 -5.71 -44.39
N VAL A 40 12.84 -4.86 -43.37
CA VAL A 40 11.77 -4.78 -42.36
C VAL A 40 10.44 -4.69 -43.13
N PRO A 41 9.45 -5.54 -42.84
CA PRO A 41 8.17 -5.45 -43.52
C PRO A 41 7.63 -4.03 -43.29
N ASP A 42 7.47 -3.30 -44.39
CA ASP A 42 6.80 -2.01 -44.38
C ASP A 42 5.41 -2.21 -43.76
N ARG A 43 4.85 -1.15 -43.15
CA ARG A 43 3.57 -1.23 -42.44
C ARG A 43 2.55 -1.98 -43.29
N ALA A 44 1.91 -3.01 -42.69
CA ALA A 44 0.89 -3.80 -43.34
C ALA A 44 -0.06 -2.88 -44.12
N SER A 45 -0.12 -3.09 -45.43
CA SER A 45 -0.65 -2.13 -46.38
C SER A 45 -2.10 -1.77 -46.08
N VAL A 46 -2.44 -0.50 -46.26
CA VAL A 46 -3.81 -0.07 -46.51
C VAL A 46 -4.15 -0.52 -47.95
N GLY A 47 -4.29 -1.85 -48.12
CA GLY A 47 -4.22 -2.50 -49.44
C GLY A 47 -5.56 -2.64 -50.17
N ASP A 48 -6.65 -2.85 -49.44
CA ASP A 48 -7.96 -3.22 -50.02
C ASP A 48 -9.15 -2.35 -49.57
N PHE A 49 -8.96 -1.37 -48.69
CA PHE A 49 -10.05 -0.44 -48.34
C PHE A 49 -10.13 0.70 -49.36
N ASP A 50 -11.26 0.80 -50.02
CA ASP A 50 -11.54 1.78 -51.06
C ASP A 50 -12.95 2.33 -50.88
N ALA A 51 -13.06 3.51 -50.28
CA ALA A 51 -14.33 4.19 -50.04
C ALA A 51 -15.15 4.44 -51.32
N SER A 52 -14.49 4.51 -52.49
CA SER A 52 -15.16 4.69 -53.78
C SER A 52 -15.91 3.44 -54.26
N LYS A 53 -15.74 2.29 -53.61
CA LYS A 53 -16.48 1.04 -53.87
C LYS A 53 -17.65 0.80 -52.90
N LEU A 54 -17.89 1.68 -51.94
CA LEU A 54 -19.00 1.57 -50.99
C LEU A 54 -20.36 1.89 -51.65
N PRO A 55 -21.48 1.35 -51.14
CA PRO A 55 -22.80 1.53 -51.75
C PRO A 55 -23.25 3.01 -51.75
N ARG A 56 -23.94 3.42 -52.81
CA ARG A 56 -24.67 4.70 -52.91
C ARG A 56 -26.17 4.46 -52.72
N VAL A 57 -26.91 5.48 -52.30
CA VAL A 57 -28.38 5.44 -52.31
C VAL A 57 -28.94 5.58 -53.74
N PRO A 58 -30.13 5.05 -54.04
CA PRO A 58 -30.73 5.17 -55.37
C PRO A 58 -30.90 6.63 -55.82
N GLY A 59 -30.44 6.92 -57.05
CA GLY A 59 -30.48 8.27 -57.63
C GLY A 59 -29.39 9.23 -57.14
N ALA A 60 -28.43 8.76 -56.34
CA ALA A 60 -27.30 9.57 -55.89
C ALA A 60 -26.40 10.05 -57.05
N LYS A 61 -25.69 11.16 -56.82
CA LYS A 61 -24.66 11.71 -57.71
C LYS A 61 -23.35 11.90 -56.96
N ASP A 62 -22.28 11.27 -57.42
CA ASP A 62 -20.94 11.47 -56.84
C ASP A 62 -20.46 12.92 -57.07
N VAL A 63 -19.93 13.53 -56.01
CA VAL A 63 -19.28 14.86 -56.02
C VAL A 63 -17.77 14.70 -56.05
N PHE A 64 -17.26 13.73 -55.31
CA PHE A 64 -15.84 13.39 -55.22
C PHE A 64 -15.71 11.92 -54.85
N ALA A 65 -14.77 11.18 -55.44
CA ALA A 65 -14.54 9.78 -55.11
C ALA A 65 -13.04 9.46 -55.09
N SER A 66 -12.57 8.96 -53.95
CA SER A 66 -11.22 8.41 -53.77
C SER A 66 -11.24 7.22 -52.80
N PRO A 67 -10.17 6.42 -52.74
CA PRO A 67 -10.07 5.30 -51.80
C PRO A 67 -10.16 5.70 -50.33
N SER A 68 -9.71 6.90 -49.96
CA SER A 68 -9.77 7.40 -48.58
C SER A 68 -11.08 8.14 -48.26
N THR A 69 -11.64 8.88 -49.23
CA THR A 69 -12.82 9.72 -49.02
C THR A 69 -13.72 9.71 -50.25
N THR A 70 -15.02 9.46 -50.07
CA THR A 70 -16.01 9.55 -51.15
C THR A 70 -17.21 10.38 -50.68
N ILE A 71 -17.66 11.32 -51.50
CA ILE A 71 -18.73 12.27 -51.23
C ILE A 71 -19.75 12.19 -52.37
N PHE A 72 -21.01 11.99 -52.04
CA PHE A 72 -22.13 11.99 -53.00
C PHE A 72 -23.35 12.70 -52.43
N VAL A 73 -24.24 13.13 -53.32
CA VAL A 73 -25.50 13.80 -52.99
C VAL A 73 -26.66 12.81 -53.16
N SER A 74 -27.50 12.70 -52.12
CA SER A 74 -28.77 11.99 -52.15
C SER A 74 -29.91 12.92 -52.58
N PRO A 75 -30.84 12.46 -53.45
CA PRO A 75 -32.08 13.17 -53.75
C PRO A 75 -33.17 12.98 -52.68
N GLN A 76 -32.92 12.16 -51.65
CA GLN A 76 -33.88 11.82 -50.59
C GLN A 76 -33.66 12.69 -49.34
N ALA A 77 -34.66 12.72 -48.45
CA ALA A 77 -34.52 13.35 -47.13
C ALA A 77 -33.46 12.63 -46.25
N ILE A 78 -33.01 13.31 -45.18
CA ILE A 78 -31.90 12.83 -44.34
C ILE A 78 -32.16 11.48 -43.67
N GLY A 79 -33.38 11.26 -43.14
CA GLY A 79 -33.79 9.99 -42.51
C GLY A 79 -33.71 8.79 -43.47
N PRO A 80 -34.48 8.78 -44.58
CA PRO A 80 -34.41 7.72 -45.58
C PRO A 80 -33.01 7.51 -46.18
N THR A 81 -32.21 8.57 -46.31
CA THR A 81 -30.80 8.47 -46.74
C THR A 81 -29.97 7.73 -45.71
N THR A 82 -30.14 8.04 -44.41
CA THR A 82 -29.46 7.36 -43.30
C THR A 82 -29.83 5.87 -43.26
N ASP A 83 -31.13 5.56 -43.25
CA ASP A 83 -31.63 4.18 -43.18
C ASP A 83 -31.14 3.32 -44.36
N ALA A 84 -31.09 3.90 -45.57
CA ALA A 84 -30.62 3.22 -46.76
C ALA A 84 -29.10 2.96 -46.73
N VAL A 85 -28.31 3.93 -46.25
CA VAL A 85 -26.85 3.78 -46.09
C VAL A 85 -26.52 2.76 -45.00
N GLU A 86 -27.18 2.85 -43.83
CA GLU A 86 -27.02 1.90 -42.72
C GLU A 86 -27.28 0.47 -43.19
N LYS A 87 -28.48 0.22 -43.74
CA LYS A 87 -28.88 -1.10 -44.23
C LYS A 87 -27.93 -1.66 -45.30
N ALA A 88 -27.44 -0.83 -46.20
CA ALA A 88 -26.51 -1.25 -47.25
C ALA A 88 -25.12 -1.60 -46.70
N LEU A 89 -24.62 -0.86 -45.70
CA LEU A 89 -23.35 -1.17 -45.03
C LEU A 89 -23.47 -2.41 -44.13
N THR A 90 -24.55 -2.55 -43.36
CA THR A 90 -24.81 -3.74 -42.54
C THR A 90 -24.91 -5.01 -43.39
N ALA A 91 -25.57 -4.95 -44.56
CA ALA A 91 -25.62 -6.07 -45.51
C ALA A 91 -24.23 -6.49 -46.06
N LEU A 92 -23.25 -5.58 -46.04
CA LEU A 92 -21.85 -5.86 -46.39
C LEU A 92 -21.00 -6.30 -45.18
N GLY A 93 -21.60 -6.50 -44.01
CA GLY A 93 -20.91 -6.92 -42.79
C GLY A 93 -20.18 -5.80 -42.04
N TRP A 94 -20.58 -4.54 -42.24
CA TRP A 94 -20.13 -3.43 -41.39
C TRP A 94 -20.94 -3.39 -40.10
N GLN A 95 -20.25 -3.29 -38.97
CA GLN A 95 -20.85 -3.17 -37.65
C GLN A 95 -20.65 -1.74 -37.13
N GLN A 96 -21.75 -1.08 -36.78
CA GLN A 96 -21.71 0.24 -36.18
C GLN A 96 -21.21 0.14 -34.73
N TYR A 97 -20.35 1.08 -34.33
CA TYR A 97 -19.87 1.25 -32.97
C TYR A 97 -19.98 2.71 -32.55
N THR A 98 -20.06 2.95 -31.25
CA THR A 98 -19.92 4.29 -30.65
C THR A 98 -18.55 4.43 -29.99
N ALA A 99 -18.03 5.65 -29.88
CA ALA A 99 -16.87 5.88 -29.03
C ALA A 99 -17.28 5.82 -27.53
N PRO A 100 -16.45 5.27 -26.64
CA PRO A 100 -16.73 5.25 -25.21
C PRO A 100 -17.04 6.64 -24.66
N ASN A 101 -18.08 6.77 -23.83
CA ASN A 101 -18.58 8.03 -23.26
C ASN A 101 -19.03 9.10 -24.28
N ALA A 102 -19.30 8.75 -25.54
CA ALA A 102 -19.79 9.70 -26.53
C ALA A 102 -21.25 10.12 -26.26
N ALA A 103 -21.45 11.33 -25.75
CA ALA A 103 -22.76 11.97 -25.75
C ALA A 103 -23.15 12.37 -27.19
N SER A 104 -24.20 11.76 -27.73
CA SER A 104 -24.79 12.15 -29.02
C SER A 104 -26.04 12.99 -28.78
N ALA A 105 -26.03 14.23 -29.25
CA ALA A 105 -27.23 15.04 -29.38
C ALA A 105 -27.88 14.77 -30.74
N GLU A 106 -29.19 14.53 -30.78
CA GLU A 106 -29.90 14.42 -32.05
C GLU A 106 -29.89 15.77 -32.77
N ASN A 107 -29.32 15.79 -33.98
CA ASN A 107 -29.33 16.96 -34.84
C ASN A 107 -30.24 16.69 -36.05
N PRO A 108 -31.33 17.47 -36.27
CA PRO A 108 -32.25 17.22 -37.38
C PRO A 108 -31.64 17.48 -38.77
N THR A 109 -30.47 18.12 -38.86
CA THR A 109 -29.79 18.44 -40.13
C THR A 109 -28.48 17.67 -40.36
N MET A 110 -28.05 16.83 -39.40
CA MET A 110 -26.76 16.15 -39.42
C MET A 110 -26.81 14.79 -38.71
N LYS A 111 -26.22 13.75 -39.32
CA LYS A 111 -26.01 12.43 -38.72
C LYS A 111 -24.57 11.97 -38.95
N THR A 112 -23.95 11.37 -37.93
CA THR A 112 -22.64 10.73 -38.02
C THR A 112 -22.75 9.29 -37.58
N MET A 113 -22.09 8.37 -38.28
CA MET A 113 -22.04 6.94 -37.96
C MET A 113 -20.60 6.43 -38.09
N THR A 114 -20.12 5.71 -37.08
CA THR A 114 -18.81 5.06 -37.10
C THR A 114 -18.98 3.56 -37.21
N LEU A 115 -18.35 2.94 -38.22
CA LEU A 115 -18.49 1.51 -38.51
C LEU A 115 -17.13 0.82 -38.67
N LYS A 116 -17.08 -0.46 -38.35
CA LYS A 116 -15.90 -1.32 -38.48
C LYS A 116 -16.24 -2.61 -39.21
N LYS A 117 -15.28 -3.15 -39.97
CA LYS A 117 -15.34 -4.45 -40.63
C LYS A 117 -13.94 -5.07 -40.64
N GLY A 118 -13.73 -6.13 -39.86
CA GLY A 118 -12.39 -6.70 -39.67
C GLY A 118 -11.43 -5.63 -39.13
N SER A 119 -10.31 -5.41 -39.82
CA SER A 119 -9.31 -4.36 -39.55
C SER A 119 -9.56 -3.02 -40.26
N GLN A 120 -10.71 -2.87 -40.94
CA GLN A 120 -11.11 -1.63 -41.63
C GLN A 120 -12.11 -0.83 -40.78
N ALA A 121 -12.01 0.50 -40.80
CA ALA A 121 -12.97 1.38 -40.15
C ALA A 121 -13.36 2.57 -41.03
N LEU A 122 -14.59 3.03 -40.86
CA LEU A 122 -15.28 3.99 -41.71
C LEU A 122 -16.05 4.98 -40.84
N ASN A 123 -15.89 6.27 -41.12
CA ASN A 123 -16.77 7.33 -40.64
C ASN A 123 -17.71 7.75 -41.78
N VAL A 124 -19.01 7.75 -41.52
CA VAL A 124 -20.06 8.21 -42.42
C VAL A 124 -20.63 9.50 -41.85
N PHE A 125 -20.55 10.57 -42.63
CA PHE A 125 -21.06 11.88 -42.26
C PHE A 125 -22.16 12.29 -43.25
N ILE A 126 -23.37 12.51 -42.75
CA ILE A 126 -24.56 12.87 -43.54
C ILE A 126 -25.02 14.25 -43.07
N THR A 127 -25.17 15.20 -43.99
CA THR A 127 -25.57 16.57 -43.64
C THR A 127 -26.36 17.24 -44.75
N VAL A 128 -27.23 18.19 -44.38
CA VAL A 128 -27.80 19.14 -45.35
C VAL A 128 -26.68 20.05 -45.85
N ALA A 129 -26.52 20.19 -47.17
CA ALA A 129 -25.49 21.02 -47.79
C ALA A 129 -26.11 22.29 -48.43
N PRO A 130 -26.09 23.47 -47.76
CA PRO A 130 -26.71 24.68 -48.31
C PRO A 130 -26.10 25.13 -49.63
N ALA A 131 -24.79 24.97 -49.78
CA ALA A 131 -24.05 25.27 -51.01
C ALA A 131 -24.42 24.35 -52.21
N GLN A 132 -25.21 23.30 -51.98
CA GLN A 132 -25.70 22.36 -53.00
C GLN A 132 -27.24 22.37 -53.04
N ASN A 133 -27.84 23.56 -52.95
CA ASN A 133 -29.29 23.77 -53.00
C ASN A 133 -30.05 22.97 -51.91
N ASN A 134 -29.49 22.93 -50.70
CA ASN A 134 -30.01 22.17 -49.55
C ASN A 134 -30.14 20.66 -49.77
N ALA A 135 -29.44 20.08 -50.74
CA ALA A 135 -29.42 18.63 -50.94
C ALA A 135 -28.67 17.90 -49.80
N ILE A 136 -28.95 16.61 -49.62
CA ILE A 136 -28.30 15.80 -48.58
C ILE A 136 -26.96 15.28 -49.09
N SER A 137 -25.87 15.76 -48.50
CA SER A 137 -24.51 15.26 -48.76
C SER A 137 -24.19 14.09 -47.83
N VAL A 138 -23.62 13.03 -48.39
CA VAL A 138 -23.09 11.87 -47.68
C VAL A 138 -21.60 11.77 -47.97
N GLN A 139 -20.78 11.72 -46.91
CA GLN A 139 -19.34 11.58 -46.97
C GLN A 139 -18.90 10.30 -46.24
N TYR A 140 -18.28 9.38 -46.96
CA TYR A 140 -17.51 8.26 -46.44
C TYR A 140 -16.06 8.67 -46.26
N SER A 141 -15.47 8.38 -45.09
CA SER A 141 -14.06 8.67 -44.78
C SER A 141 -13.41 7.48 -44.08
N ALA A 142 -12.28 7.01 -44.60
CA ALA A 142 -11.47 5.96 -43.98
C ALA A 142 -10.96 6.40 -42.60
N VAL A 143 -11.09 5.52 -41.59
CA VAL A 143 -10.56 5.76 -40.24
C VAL A 143 -9.34 4.87 -40.00
N PRO A 144 -8.15 5.42 -39.75
CA PRO A 144 -6.97 4.63 -39.42
C PRO A 144 -7.11 4.03 -38.02
N LEU A 145 -7.03 2.70 -37.91
CA LEU A 145 -7.00 2.01 -36.62
C LEU A 145 -5.57 1.98 -36.07
N LYS A 146 -5.33 2.66 -34.94
CA LYS A 146 -4.08 2.46 -34.18
C LYS A 146 -4.14 1.19 -33.33
N VAL A 147 -5.34 0.80 -32.92
CA VAL A 147 -5.59 -0.37 -32.08
C VAL A 147 -6.76 -1.19 -32.63
N ASP A 148 -6.46 -2.26 -33.37
CA ASP A 148 -7.49 -3.19 -33.86
C ASP A 148 -7.91 -4.18 -32.77
N LEU A 149 -9.19 -4.16 -32.39
CA LEU A 149 -9.81 -5.17 -31.52
C LEU A 149 -10.93 -5.92 -32.26
N PRO A 150 -11.01 -7.25 -32.16
CA PRO A 150 -11.96 -8.06 -32.92
C PRO A 150 -13.38 -7.97 -32.34
N PHE A 151 -14.37 -7.81 -33.22
CA PHE A 151 -15.79 -7.86 -32.88
C PHE A 151 -16.34 -9.24 -33.26
N THR A 152 -17.25 -9.81 -32.47
CA THR A 152 -17.98 -11.03 -32.87
C THR A 152 -19.01 -10.70 -33.94
N ALA A 153 -19.38 -11.66 -34.79
CA ALA A 153 -20.32 -11.42 -35.90
C ALA A 153 -21.73 -10.98 -35.44
N ASP A 154 -22.12 -11.39 -34.24
CA ASP A 154 -23.40 -11.11 -33.57
C ASP A 154 -23.34 -9.90 -32.61
N ALA A 155 -22.21 -9.18 -32.58
CA ALA A 155 -21.97 -8.11 -31.63
C ALA A 155 -23.03 -6.99 -31.71
N ALA A 156 -23.61 -6.67 -30.55
CA ALA A 156 -24.54 -5.57 -30.33
C ALA A 156 -24.02 -4.61 -29.25
N SER A 157 -24.54 -3.38 -29.20
CA SER A 157 -24.16 -2.37 -28.21
C SER A 157 -22.64 -2.15 -28.14
N ILE A 158 -22.00 -1.96 -29.29
CA ILE A 158 -20.55 -1.90 -29.42
C ILE A 158 -20.03 -0.50 -29.08
N GLU A 159 -19.28 -0.40 -27.98
CA GLU A 159 -18.46 0.76 -27.64
C GLU A 159 -16.99 0.44 -27.93
N TYR A 160 -16.31 1.24 -28.75
CA TYR A 160 -14.96 0.93 -29.22
C TYR A 160 -14.13 2.19 -29.48
N SER A 161 -12.85 2.16 -29.09
CA SER A 161 -11.88 3.21 -29.40
C SER A 161 -10.87 2.74 -30.47
N PRO A 162 -10.72 3.47 -31.60
CA PRO A 162 -9.69 3.16 -32.60
C PRO A 162 -8.28 3.55 -32.16
N ASP A 163 -8.16 4.37 -31.11
CA ASP A 163 -6.92 4.97 -30.60
C ASP A 163 -6.41 4.32 -29.30
N ARG A 164 -7.29 3.69 -28.51
CA ARG A 164 -6.97 3.03 -27.23
C ARG A 164 -7.55 1.60 -27.22
N PRO A 165 -6.92 0.62 -26.55
CA PRO A 165 -7.40 -0.77 -26.51
C PRO A 165 -8.62 -0.94 -25.57
N SER A 166 -9.74 -0.33 -25.95
CA SER A 166 -11.01 -0.40 -25.22
C SER A 166 -12.12 -0.90 -26.15
N LEU A 167 -12.81 -1.94 -25.70
CA LEU A 167 -13.98 -2.52 -26.34
C LEU A 167 -14.99 -2.93 -25.27
N SER A 168 -16.25 -2.53 -25.41
CA SER A 168 -17.40 -3.17 -24.77
C SER A 168 -18.39 -3.60 -25.86
N LEU A 169 -18.93 -4.81 -25.76
CA LEU A 169 -20.01 -5.27 -26.64
C LEU A 169 -20.86 -6.32 -25.93
N THR A 170 -21.99 -6.67 -26.53
CA THR A 170 -22.83 -7.79 -26.10
C THR A 170 -22.90 -8.83 -27.22
N SER A 171 -22.70 -10.10 -26.88
CA SER A 171 -22.82 -11.26 -27.78
C SER A 171 -23.79 -12.29 -27.19
N GLY A 172 -24.41 -13.11 -28.05
CA GLY A 172 -25.18 -14.31 -27.67
C GLY A 172 -24.36 -15.61 -27.72
N GLU A 173 -23.06 -15.56 -28.04
CA GLU A 173 -22.20 -16.74 -28.03
C GLU A 173 -21.82 -17.18 -26.59
N PRO A 174 -21.64 -18.50 -26.35
CA PRO A 174 -21.18 -19.01 -25.05
C PRO A 174 -19.82 -18.46 -24.63
N VAL A 175 -19.62 -18.31 -23.32
CA VAL A 175 -18.42 -17.77 -22.69
C VAL A 175 -17.15 -18.50 -23.17
N GLU A 176 -17.20 -19.82 -23.27
CA GLU A 176 -16.11 -20.68 -23.71
C GLU A 176 -15.71 -20.37 -25.16
N LYS A 177 -16.70 -20.21 -26.06
CA LYS A 177 -16.44 -19.83 -27.46
C LYS A 177 -15.88 -18.42 -27.56
N LEU A 178 -16.34 -17.49 -26.72
CA LEU A 178 -15.84 -16.12 -26.69
C LEU A 178 -14.36 -16.08 -26.24
N LEU A 179 -13.99 -16.82 -25.19
CA LEU A 179 -12.59 -17.00 -24.81
C LEU A 179 -11.75 -17.57 -25.97
N ASP A 180 -12.25 -18.59 -26.67
CA ASP A 180 -11.58 -19.19 -27.83
C ASP A 180 -11.47 -18.29 -29.06
N PHE A 181 -12.48 -17.43 -29.28
CA PHE A 181 -12.49 -16.42 -30.33
C PHE A 181 -11.42 -15.37 -30.04
N TYR A 182 -11.49 -14.72 -28.87
CA TYR A 182 -10.53 -13.68 -28.49
C TYR A 182 -9.10 -14.22 -28.39
N ARG A 183 -8.89 -15.45 -27.88
CA ARG A 183 -7.57 -16.10 -27.88
C ARG A 183 -6.93 -16.15 -29.27
N ARG A 184 -7.69 -16.52 -30.30
CA ARG A 184 -7.19 -16.66 -31.67
C ARG A 184 -7.03 -15.31 -32.37
N GLU A 185 -8.06 -14.48 -32.29
CA GLU A 185 -8.09 -13.18 -32.98
C GLU A 185 -7.09 -12.18 -32.40
N LEU A 186 -6.87 -12.17 -31.07
CA LEU A 186 -5.86 -11.32 -30.44
C LEU A 186 -4.43 -11.84 -30.71
N ALA A 187 -4.22 -13.17 -30.78
CA ALA A 187 -2.91 -13.73 -31.13
C ALA A 187 -2.47 -13.32 -32.55
N GLY A 188 -3.40 -13.31 -33.52
CA GLY A 188 -3.16 -12.77 -34.87
C GLY A 188 -2.82 -11.27 -34.90
N ARG A 189 -3.06 -10.55 -33.80
CA ARG A 189 -2.78 -9.12 -33.61
C ARG A 189 -1.61 -8.87 -32.63
N GLY A 190 -0.81 -9.89 -32.34
CA GLY A 190 0.37 -9.80 -31.47
C GLY A 190 0.08 -9.76 -29.96
N TRP A 191 -1.15 -10.09 -29.54
CA TRP A 191 -1.58 -10.18 -28.15
C TRP A 191 -1.80 -11.65 -27.75
N PHE A 192 -0.91 -12.18 -26.92
CA PHE A 192 -0.88 -13.60 -26.56
C PHE A 192 -1.49 -13.82 -25.19
N LEU A 193 -2.31 -14.87 -25.04
CA LEU A 193 -2.88 -15.26 -23.74
C LEU A 193 -1.76 -15.45 -22.71
N TRP A 194 -1.92 -14.84 -21.54
CA TRP A 194 -0.96 -14.90 -20.45
C TRP A 194 -1.26 -16.07 -19.50
N SER A 195 -0.21 -16.76 -19.06
CA SER A 195 -0.28 -17.83 -18.07
C SER A 195 0.48 -17.46 -16.80
N ALA A 196 -0.17 -17.63 -15.65
CA ALA A 196 0.46 -17.47 -14.34
C ALA A 196 1.59 -18.47 -14.08
N LYS A 197 1.52 -19.69 -14.64
CA LYS A 197 2.55 -20.74 -14.53
C LYS A 197 3.86 -20.31 -15.19
N ALA A 198 3.78 -19.79 -16.42
CA ALA A 198 4.92 -19.29 -17.17
C ALA A 198 5.34 -17.86 -16.77
N ASN A 199 4.44 -17.10 -16.13
CA ASN A 199 4.52 -15.63 -16.00
C ASN A 199 4.82 -14.96 -17.35
N GLY A 200 4.06 -15.32 -18.38
CA GLY A 200 4.32 -14.92 -19.75
C GLY A 200 3.32 -15.53 -20.70
N LYS A 201 3.67 -15.62 -21.99
CA LYS A 201 2.81 -16.23 -23.01
C LYS A 201 2.50 -17.67 -22.66
N GLN A 202 1.23 -18.05 -22.73
CA GLN A 202 0.78 -19.41 -22.53
C GLN A 202 1.21 -20.31 -23.69
N ALA A 203 1.66 -21.53 -23.38
CA ALA A 203 1.96 -22.54 -24.39
C ALA A 203 0.69 -23.01 -25.14
N PRO A 204 0.82 -23.51 -26.38
CA PRO A 204 -0.28 -24.13 -27.10
C PRO A 204 -0.95 -25.27 -26.30
N GLY A 205 -2.25 -25.46 -26.49
CA GLY A 205 -3.02 -26.54 -25.85
C GLY A 205 -3.60 -26.23 -24.46
N GLY A 206 -3.20 -25.13 -23.80
CA GLY A 206 -3.81 -24.68 -22.55
C GLY A 206 -5.22 -24.07 -22.71
N PRO A 207 -5.97 -23.91 -21.60
CA PRO A 207 -7.32 -23.34 -21.59
C PRO A 207 -7.34 -21.89 -22.08
N SER A 208 -8.46 -21.45 -22.66
CA SER A 208 -8.54 -20.14 -23.34
C SER A 208 -8.80 -18.94 -22.40
N GLY A 209 -8.96 -19.21 -21.11
CA GLY A 209 -9.18 -18.27 -20.03
C GLY A 209 -9.62 -19.01 -18.76
N THR A 210 -10.01 -18.27 -17.74
CA THR A 210 -10.62 -18.79 -16.51
C THR A 210 -12.13 -18.66 -16.59
N LEU A 211 -12.88 -19.70 -16.21
CA LEU A 211 -14.34 -19.69 -16.09
C LEU A 211 -14.77 -19.53 -14.64
N HIS A 212 -15.94 -18.94 -14.42
CA HIS A 212 -16.65 -18.88 -13.14
C HIS A 212 -18.17 -18.81 -13.37
N ASP A 213 -18.99 -19.01 -12.34
CA ASP A 213 -20.45 -19.14 -12.50
C ASP A 213 -21.08 -17.97 -13.27
N GLY A 214 -20.66 -16.74 -12.96
CA GLY A 214 -21.08 -15.51 -13.64
C GLY A 214 -20.43 -15.20 -15.00
N GLY A 215 -19.53 -16.03 -15.54
CA GLY A 215 -18.84 -15.75 -16.80
C GLY A 215 -17.40 -16.28 -16.89
N GLY A 216 -16.46 -15.43 -17.30
CA GLY A 216 -15.06 -15.79 -17.41
C GLY A 216 -14.14 -14.59 -17.66
N TYR A 217 -12.83 -14.81 -17.57
CA TYR A 217 -11.84 -13.77 -17.84
C TYR A 217 -10.53 -14.34 -18.41
N ALA A 218 -9.78 -13.49 -19.11
CA ALA A 218 -8.44 -13.80 -19.62
C ALA A 218 -7.56 -12.56 -19.63
N TYR A 219 -6.25 -12.75 -19.54
CA TYR A 219 -5.27 -11.67 -19.68
C TYR A 219 -4.39 -11.91 -20.90
N PHE A 220 -4.07 -10.86 -21.64
CA PHE A 220 -3.22 -10.93 -22.83
C PHE A 220 -2.00 -10.01 -22.70
N VAL A 221 -0.84 -10.48 -23.14
CA VAL A 221 0.43 -9.75 -23.14
C VAL A 221 0.99 -9.63 -24.56
N SER A 222 1.71 -8.54 -24.84
CA SER A 222 2.35 -8.31 -26.13
C SER A 222 3.80 -7.85 -25.96
N ASP A 223 4.70 -8.40 -26.79
CA ASP A 223 6.10 -7.97 -26.85
C ASP A 223 6.21 -6.51 -27.34
N GLN A 224 5.21 -6.03 -28.08
CA GLN A 224 5.12 -4.64 -28.58
C GLN A 224 4.62 -3.67 -27.49
N SER A 225 4.06 -4.16 -26.39
CA SER A 225 3.51 -3.35 -25.30
C SER A 225 3.81 -3.98 -23.92
N PRO A 226 5.09 -4.18 -23.56
CA PRO A 226 5.50 -5.01 -22.41
C PRO A 226 5.11 -4.44 -21.04
N LYS A 227 4.62 -3.19 -20.97
CA LYS A 227 4.13 -2.54 -19.74
C LYS A 227 2.61 -2.65 -19.56
N THR A 228 1.89 -3.21 -20.53
CA THR A 228 0.43 -3.26 -20.59
C THR A 228 -0.05 -4.68 -20.86
N ALA A 229 -1.07 -5.11 -20.11
CA ALA A 229 -1.87 -6.28 -20.44
C ALA A 229 -3.25 -5.84 -20.97
N LEU A 230 -3.90 -6.67 -21.78
CA LEU A 230 -5.35 -6.53 -21.98
C LEU A 230 -6.08 -7.50 -21.05
N ALA A 231 -7.01 -6.98 -20.27
CA ALA A 231 -7.96 -7.79 -19.52
C ALA A 231 -9.22 -7.98 -20.37
N LEU A 232 -9.51 -9.22 -20.75
CA LEU A 232 -10.79 -9.66 -21.29
C LEU A 232 -11.66 -10.12 -20.11
N VAL A 233 -12.83 -9.52 -19.96
CA VAL A 233 -13.84 -9.91 -18.97
C VAL A 233 -15.14 -10.23 -19.70
N LEU A 234 -15.72 -11.38 -19.37
CA LEU A 234 -16.96 -11.90 -19.92
C LEU A 234 -17.96 -12.04 -18.77
N GLN A 235 -19.06 -11.30 -18.81
CA GLN A 235 -20.10 -11.32 -17.79
C GLN A 235 -21.39 -11.84 -18.40
N LYS A 236 -21.96 -12.90 -17.83
CA LYS A 236 -23.30 -13.37 -18.21
C LYS A 236 -24.33 -12.32 -17.79
N ALA A 237 -25.18 -11.93 -18.72
CA ALA A 237 -26.29 -11.02 -18.51
C ALA A 237 -27.63 -11.77 -18.60
N ASP A 238 -28.70 -11.13 -18.13
CA ASP A 238 -30.05 -11.66 -18.28
C ASP A 238 -30.42 -11.86 -19.76
N ALA A 239 -31.32 -12.81 -20.02
CA ALA A 239 -31.68 -13.31 -21.35
C ALA A 239 -30.54 -14.06 -22.12
N GLY A 240 -29.53 -14.59 -21.42
CA GLY A 240 -28.57 -15.53 -21.98
C GLY A 240 -27.49 -14.91 -22.88
N LYS A 241 -27.35 -13.58 -22.83
CA LYS A 241 -26.27 -12.84 -23.51
C LYS A 241 -25.04 -12.74 -22.61
N VAL A 242 -23.89 -12.49 -23.22
CA VAL A 242 -22.62 -12.22 -22.54
C VAL A 242 -22.17 -10.81 -22.88
N ARG A 243 -21.96 -9.98 -21.87
CA ARG A 243 -21.25 -8.71 -22.00
C ARG A 243 -19.76 -9.00 -22.05
N VAL A 244 -19.11 -8.49 -23.09
CA VAL A 244 -17.67 -8.59 -23.33
C VAL A 244 -17.05 -7.23 -23.05
N GLU A 245 -15.99 -7.21 -22.26
CA GLU A 245 -15.17 -6.03 -22.02
C GLU A 245 -13.69 -6.36 -22.26
N ILE A 246 -13.00 -5.55 -23.06
CA ILE A 246 -11.54 -5.53 -23.18
C ILE A 246 -11.06 -4.18 -22.71
N THR A 247 -10.19 -4.17 -21.70
CA THR A 247 -9.58 -2.95 -21.16
C THR A 247 -8.06 -3.09 -21.04
N PRO A 248 -7.28 -2.01 -21.18
CA PRO A 248 -5.87 -2.03 -20.84
C PRO A 248 -5.72 -2.04 -19.32
N GLN A 249 -4.79 -2.85 -18.84
CA GLN A 249 -4.39 -2.90 -17.44
C GLN A 249 -2.86 -2.76 -17.35
N PRO A 250 -2.32 -2.15 -16.28
CA PRO A 250 -0.88 -2.18 -16.05
C PRO A 250 -0.41 -3.62 -15.86
N ILE A 251 0.78 -3.96 -16.37
CA ILE A 251 1.33 -5.33 -16.29
C ILE A 251 1.42 -5.86 -14.85
N SER A 252 1.52 -4.98 -13.85
CA SER A 252 1.54 -5.32 -12.42
C SER A 252 0.25 -5.98 -11.92
N ILE A 253 -0.89 -5.84 -12.59
CA ILE A 253 -2.12 -6.56 -12.18
C ILE A 253 -1.94 -8.09 -12.26
N LEU A 254 -1.06 -8.53 -13.17
CA LEU A 254 -0.71 -9.94 -13.34
C LEU A 254 0.13 -10.48 -12.18
N GLU A 255 0.78 -9.62 -11.39
CA GLU A 255 1.52 -10.03 -10.20
C GLU A 255 0.57 -10.65 -9.17
N ASN A 256 -0.61 -10.07 -8.95
CA ASN A 256 -1.61 -10.67 -8.04
C ASN A 256 -2.08 -12.03 -8.57
N ALA A 257 -2.44 -12.13 -9.85
CA ALA A 257 -2.83 -13.41 -10.47
C ALA A 257 -1.70 -14.47 -10.40
N ARG A 258 -0.44 -14.05 -10.50
CA ARG A 258 0.74 -14.90 -10.33
C ARG A 258 0.94 -15.31 -8.88
N GLN A 259 0.82 -14.39 -7.92
CA GLN A 259 0.94 -14.70 -6.49
C GLN A 259 -0.16 -15.66 -6.04
N VAL A 260 -1.39 -15.45 -6.52
CA VAL A 260 -2.50 -16.41 -6.34
C VAL A 260 -2.09 -17.78 -6.85
N TYR A 261 -1.60 -17.92 -8.09
CA TYR A 261 -1.13 -19.21 -8.62
C TYR A 261 0.01 -19.83 -7.79
N LEU A 262 1.05 -19.06 -7.45
CA LEU A 262 2.20 -19.56 -6.71
C LEU A 262 1.80 -20.08 -5.31
N ASN A 263 0.81 -19.43 -4.69
CA ASN A 263 0.24 -19.76 -3.38
C ASN A 263 -1.02 -20.66 -3.46
N ARG A 264 -1.38 -21.17 -4.65
CA ARG A 264 -2.59 -21.99 -4.87
C ARG A 264 -2.39 -23.46 -4.51
N ASP A 265 -1.81 -23.76 -3.36
CA ASP A 265 -1.85 -25.14 -2.86
C ASP A 265 -3.25 -25.49 -2.33
N ASN A 266 -4.06 -24.49 -1.99
CA ASN A 266 -5.49 -24.64 -1.75
C ASN A 266 -6.29 -24.46 -3.05
N VAL A 267 -6.56 -25.58 -3.73
CA VAL A 267 -7.59 -25.68 -4.78
C VAL A 267 -8.92 -26.12 -4.18
N ALA A 268 -8.89 -26.84 -3.06
CA ALA A 268 -10.07 -27.25 -2.31
C ALA A 268 -10.87 -26.06 -1.75
N PRO A 269 -12.21 -26.16 -1.67
CA PRO A 269 -13.02 -25.22 -0.91
C PRO A 269 -12.66 -25.25 0.58
N LEU A 270 -12.91 -24.14 1.27
CA LEU A 270 -12.80 -24.04 2.73
C LEU A 270 -13.62 -25.15 3.40
N VAL A 271 -13.16 -25.62 4.56
CA VAL A 271 -13.92 -26.56 5.37
C VAL A 271 -15.25 -25.93 5.79
N VAL A 272 -16.34 -26.66 5.57
CA VAL A 272 -17.68 -26.28 6.01
C VAL A 272 -17.76 -26.54 7.53
N VAL A 273 -17.42 -25.54 8.34
CA VAL A 273 -17.27 -25.71 9.79
C VAL A 273 -18.59 -25.98 10.53
N SER A 274 -19.75 -25.78 9.89
CA SER A 274 -21.05 -26.22 10.41
C SER A 274 -21.16 -27.73 10.57
N ASP A 275 -20.41 -28.49 9.76
CA ASP A 275 -20.52 -29.94 9.64
C ASP A 275 -19.49 -30.65 10.53
N LEU A 276 -18.59 -29.89 11.15
CA LEU A 276 -17.61 -30.41 12.10
C LEU A 276 -18.29 -30.83 13.42
N PRO A 277 -17.89 -31.98 14.01
CA PRO A 277 -18.50 -32.45 15.24
C PRO A 277 -18.17 -31.52 16.41
N ARG A 278 -19.11 -31.44 17.35
CA ARG A 278 -19.01 -30.66 18.59
C ARG A 278 -18.84 -31.61 19.78
N LEU A 279 -18.23 -31.12 20.85
CA LEU A 279 -18.12 -31.89 22.10
C LEU A 279 -19.50 -32.16 22.74
N PRO A 280 -19.65 -33.26 23.50
CA PRO A 280 -20.85 -33.51 24.30
C PRO A 280 -21.19 -32.36 25.24
N GLY A 281 -22.49 -32.04 25.37
CA GLY A 281 -22.95 -30.93 26.21
C GLY A 281 -22.76 -29.53 25.61
N ALA A 282 -22.35 -29.42 24.35
CA ALA A 282 -22.23 -28.15 23.63
C ALA A 282 -23.55 -27.34 23.61
N ARG A 283 -23.46 -26.04 23.88
CA ARG A 283 -24.55 -25.06 23.77
C ARG A 283 -24.16 -23.96 22.79
N ASP A 284 -24.98 -23.70 21.78
CA ASP A 284 -24.74 -22.64 20.78
C ASP A 284 -24.67 -21.25 21.44
N THR A 285 -23.73 -20.42 20.96
CA THR A 285 -23.59 -19.02 21.41
C THR A 285 -24.34 -18.01 20.53
N GLY A 286 -25.03 -18.48 19.48
CA GLY A 286 -25.77 -17.66 18.52
C GLY A 286 -24.90 -16.87 17.52
N LYS A 287 -23.60 -17.20 17.41
CA LYS A 287 -22.62 -16.44 16.60
C LYS A 287 -22.07 -17.21 15.38
N SER A 288 -22.76 -18.25 14.92
CA SER A 288 -22.28 -19.13 13.85
C SER A 288 -22.58 -18.59 12.45
N THR A 289 -21.62 -18.72 11.54
CA THR A 289 -21.70 -18.49 10.08
C THR A 289 -21.16 -19.74 9.34
N ALA A 290 -21.16 -19.73 8.01
CA ALA A 290 -20.62 -20.85 7.22
C ALA A 290 -19.11 -21.10 7.43
N GLU A 291 -18.35 -20.06 7.80
CA GLU A 291 -16.88 -20.10 7.97
C GLU A 291 -16.44 -20.08 9.45
N ARG A 292 -17.37 -19.86 10.40
CA ARG A 292 -17.10 -19.78 11.84
C ARG A 292 -18.24 -20.40 12.64
N VAL A 293 -17.94 -21.35 13.52
CA VAL A 293 -18.94 -21.92 14.47
C VAL A 293 -18.48 -21.68 15.90
N SER A 294 -19.37 -21.18 16.75
CA SER A 294 -19.08 -20.93 18.17
C SER A 294 -20.08 -21.63 19.07
N TYR A 295 -19.57 -22.42 20.01
CA TYR A 295 -20.35 -23.13 21.02
C TYR A 295 -19.61 -23.14 22.35
N SER A 296 -20.33 -23.35 23.45
CA SER A 296 -19.76 -23.42 24.81
C SER A 296 -19.95 -24.80 25.42
N VAL A 297 -19.00 -25.22 26.24
CA VAL A 297 -18.98 -26.52 26.93
C VAL A 297 -18.65 -26.35 28.41
N PRO A 298 -19.19 -27.21 29.30
CA PRO A 298 -18.72 -27.32 30.68
C PRO A 298 -17.27 -27.84 30.71
N GLY A 299 -16.44 -27.28 31.59
CA GLY A 299 -15.07 -27.71 31.83
C GLY A 299 -13.99 -26.66 31.50
N HIS A 300 -12.80 -26.93 32.03
CA HIS A 300 -11.61 -26.07 31.92
C HIS A 300 -10.87 -26.27 30.57
N VAL A 301 -9.95 -25.35 30.24
CA VAL A 301 -9.34 -25.29 28.90
C VAL A 301 -8.45 -26.51 28.58
N PRO A 302 -7.59 -27.02 29.50
CA PRO A 302 -6.80 -28.24 29.26
C PRO A 302 -7.62 -29.49 28.90
N ALA A 303 -8.70 -29.77 29.63
CA ALA A 303 -9.57 -30.93 29.35
C ALA A 303 -10.32 -30.77 28.02
N THR A 304 -10.86 -29.56 27.77
CA THR A 304 -11.49 -29.20 26.49
C THR A 304 -10.52 -29.39 25.32
N THR A 305 -9.26 -28.94 25.47
CA THR A 305 -8.20 -29.07 24.47
C THR A 305 -7.90 -30.52 24.11
N ALA A 306 -7.76 -31.40 25.11
CA ALA A 306 -7.52 -32.82 24.89
C ALA A 306 -8.70 -33.49 24.16
N ALA A 307 -9.93 -33.17 24.55
CA ALA A 307 -11.13 -33.71 23.93
C ALA A 307 -11.32 -33.25 22.47
N ILE A 308 -11.06 -31.98 22.16
CA ILE A 308 -11.07 -31.46 20.78
C ILE A 308 -10.04 -32.19 19.90
N LYS A 309 -8.80 -32.36 20.39
CA LYS A 309 -7.74 -33.05 19.64
C LYS A 309 -8.15 -34.49 19.31
N ALA A 310 -8.70 -35.23 20.27
CA ALA A 310 -9.19 -36.59 20.05
C ALA A 310 -10.37 -36.63 19.06
N LEU A 311 -11.33 -35.71 19.19
CA LEU A 311 -12.51 -35.63 18.34
C LEU A 311 -12.17 -35.35 16.87
N LEU A 312 -11.26 -34.40 16.62
CA LEU A 312 -10.85 -34.02 15.27
C LEU A 312 -9.88 -35.05 14.66
N ALA A 313 -8.99 -35.68 15.46
CA ALA A 313 -8.17 -36.79 15.00
C ALA A 313 -9.01 -37.98 14.53
N ALA A 314 -10.10 -38.31 15.23
CA ALA A 314 -11.05 -39.35 14.80
C ALA A 314 -11.78 -39.02 13.47
N GLN A 315 -11.75 -37.75 13.04
CA GLN A 315 -12.25 -37.28 11.74
C GLN A 315 -11.13 -37.13 10.69
N GLY A 316 -9.90 -37.59 10.97
CA GLY A 316 -8.77 -37.49 10.06
C GLY A 316 -8.17 -36.09 9.94
N TRP A 317 -8.25 -35.27 10.99
CA TRP A 317 -7.52 -34.00 11.08
C TRP A 317 -6.22 -34.18 11.87
N SER A 318 -5.10 -33.74 11.30
CA SER A 318 -3.79 -33.73 11.96
C SER A 318 -3.62 -32.44 12.75
N PHE A 319 -3.44 -32.54 14.07
CA PHE A 319 -3.06 -31.40 14.91
C PHE A 319 -1.64 -30.93 14.56
N CYS A 320 -1.48 -29.62 14.38
CA CYS A 320 -0.21 -29.00 14.03
C CYS A 320 0.28 -28.05 15.12
N VAL A 321 1.59 -28.06 15.34
CA VAL A 321 2.30 -27.02 16.09
C VAL A 321 2.80 -25.96 15.11
N VAL A 322 2.55 -24.68 15.39
CA VAL A 322 3.10 -23.58 14.58
C VAL A 322 4.57 -23.34 14.98
N PRO A 323 5.53 -23.21 14.03
CA PRO A 323 6.92 -22.91 14.34
C PRO A 323 7.12 -21.74 15.30
N LEU A 324 7.90 -21.97 16.36
CA LEU A 324 8.29 -20.96 17.35
C LEU A 324 7.12 -20.27 18.09
N ASP A 325 5.92 -20.85 18.05
CA ASP A 325 4.85 -20.49 18.98
C ASP A 325 4.99 -21.33 20.26
N ASP A 326 4.81 -20.70 21.41
CA ASP A 326 4.80 -21.41 22.69
C ASP A 326 3.66 -22.43 22.73
N ARG A 327 3.88 -23.54 23.45
CA ARG A 327 2.87 -24.60 23.64
C ARG A 327 1.59 -24.13 24.39
N HIS A 328 1.56 -22.87 24.82
CA HIS A 328 0.46 -22.15 25.46
C HIS A 328 -0.29 -21.21 24.48
N SER A 329 -0.31 -21.51 23.18
CA SER A 329 -1.18 -20.79 22.25
C SER A 329 -2.66 -20.95 22.65
N THR A 330 -3.42 -19.85 22.59
CA THR A 330 -4.87 -19.83 22.91
C THR A 330 -5.74 -20.43 21.80
N TRP A 331 -5.11 -21.00 20.77
CA TRP A 331 -5.75 -21.75 19.70
C TRP A 331 -4.93 -22.96 19.26
N LEU A 332 -5.63 -23.91 18.63
CA LEU A 332 -5.07 -25.09 17.98
C LEU A 332 -5.19 -24.94 16.48
N THR A 333 -4.17 -25.38 15.74
CA THR A 333 -4.21 -25.46 14.27
C THR A 333 -4.32 -26.92 13.85
N PHE A 334 -5.16 -27.21 12.87
CA PHE A 334 -5.36 -28.52 12.28
C PHE A 334 -5.33 -28.44 10.75
N ILE A 335 -4.84 -29.51 10.11
CA ILE A 335 -4.86 -29.66 8.66
C ILE A 335 -5.44 -31.01 8.25
N LYS A 336 -6.13 -31.03 7.10
CA LYS A 336 -6.66 -32.24 6.47
C LYS A 336 -6.60 -32.09 4.94
N GLY A 337 -5.61 -32.72 4.31
CA GLY A 337 -5.31 -32.49 2.89
C GLY A 337 -5.02 -31.01 2.63
N GLN A 338 -5.82 -30.37 1.77
CA GLN A 338 -5.72 -28.93 1.49
C GLN A 338 -6.58 -28.03 2.39
N GLN A 339 -7.23 -28.57 3.43
CA GLN A 339 -8.09 -27.78 4.33
C GLN A 339 -7.37 -27.43 5.63
N GLY A 340 -7.46 -26.17 6.05
CA GLY A 340 -7.00 -25.67 7.35
C GLY A 340 -8.17 -25.40 8.29
N LEU A 341 -7.94 -25.58 9.59
CA LEU A 341 -8.91 -25.35 10.65
C LEU A 341 -8.21 -24.83 11.90
N SER A 342 -8.63 -23.65 12.37
CA SER A 342 -8.25 -23.11 13.67
C SER A 342 -9.36 -23.35 14.68
N VAL A 343 -8.98 -23.80 15.88
CA VAL A 343 -9.88 -23.92 17.03
C VAL A 343 -9.40 -22.99 18.14
N ARG A 344 -10.18 -21.95 18.44
CA ARG A 344 -9.85 -20.94 19.46
C ARG A 344 -10.61 -21.21 20.75
N PHE A 345 -9.99 -20.92 21.89
CA PHE A 345 -10.63 -21.00 23.21
C PHE A 345 -10.83 -19.61 23.81
N THR A 346 -12.00 -19.40 24.42
CA THR A 346 -12.30 -18.18 25.18
C THR A 346 -12.95 -18.54 26.50
N ILE A 347 -12.59 -17.79 27.55
CA ILE A 347 -13.04 -17.99 28.93
C ILE A 347 -13.66 -16.71 29.49
N SER A 348 -14.43 -16.83 30.57
CA SER A 348 -15.09 -15.68 31.20
C SER A 348 -14.07 -14.70 31.81
N PRO A 349 -14.29 -13.37 31.69
CA PRO A 349 -13.43 -12.36 32.32
C PRO A 349 -13.27 -12.61 33.83
N GLY A 350 -12.03 -12.53 34.33
CA GLY A 350 -11.71 -12.81 35.74
C GLY A 350 -11.48 -14.29 36.09
N ARG A 351 -11.56 -15.20 35.11
CA ARG A 351 -11.08 -16.60 35.23
C ARG A 351 -9.73 -16.79 34.54
N ASN A 352 -9.07 -17.91 34.82
CA ASN A 352 -7.91 -18.42 34.07
C ASN A 352 -8.22 -19.82 33.49
N GLU A 353 -7.26 -20.39 32.76
CA GLU A 353 -7.43 -21.66 32.02
C GLU A 353 -7.80 -22.86 32.89
N ASP A 354 -7.38 -22.87 34.16
CA ASP A 354 -7.63 -23.94 35.14
C ASP A 354 -8.87 -23.70 36.01
N THR A 355 -9.25 -22.44 36.25
CA THR A 355 -10.34 -22.04 37.16
C THR A 355 -11.66 -21.73 36.47
N THR A 356 -11.71 -21.85 35.13
CA THR A 356 -12.95 -21.70 34.37
C THR A 356 -13.79 -22.98 34.45
N ASP A 357 -15.08 -22.82 34.76
CA ASP A 357 -16.10 -23.88 34.78
C ASP A 357 -16.78 -24.06 33.41
N GLN A 358 -16.60 -23.10 32.50
CA GLN A 358 -17.09 -23.12 31.13
C GLN A 358 -16.00 -22.66 30.16
N THR A 359 -15.86 -23.36 29.04
CA THR A 359 -14.97 -22.97 27.93
C THR A 359 -15.82 -22.72 26.68
N THR A 360 -15.59 -21.60 25.99
CA THR A 360 -16.19 -21.34 24.68
C THR A 360 -15.19 -21.70 23.59
N VAL A 361 -15.62 -22.59 22.68
CA VAL A 361 -14.86 -23.11 21.55
C VAL A 361 -15.34 -22.40 20.28
N GLU A 362 -14.40 -21.93 19.47
CA GLU A 362 -14.68 -21.33 18.16
C GLU A 362 -13.89 -22.09 17.08
N TYR A 363 -14.59 -22.70 16.12
CA TYR A 363 -14.02 -23.24 14.89
C TYR A 363 -13.97 -22.14 13.82
N VAL A 364 -12.85 -22.02 13.12
CA VAL A 364 -12.62 -21.08 12.02
C VAL A 364 -11.99 -21.83 10.84
N ALA A 365 -12.57 -21.72 9.66
CA ALA A 365 -11.98 -22.28 8.44
C ALA A 365 -10.78 -21.44 7.98
N ASP A 366 -9.60 -22.06 7.85
CA ASP A 366 -8.39 -21.35 7.42
C ASP A 366 -8.06 -21.64 5.96
N ARG A 367 -7.63 -20.59 5.24
CA ARG A 367 -7.08 -20.71 3.89
C ARG A 367 -5.57 -20.82 3.96
N LEU A 368 -5.05 -22.03 3.76
CA LEU A 368 -3.61 -22.27 3.73
C LEU A 368 -3.00 -21.66 2.45
N GLN A 369 -1.86 -20.98 2.59
CA GLN A 369 -1.07 -20.47 1.44
C GLN A 369 -0.06 -21.51 0.91
N PHE A 370 0.07 -22.60 1.66
CA PHE A 370 0.86 -23.78 1.37
C PHE A 370 0.14 -24.96 2.02
N ALA A 371 -0.19 -25.99 1.24
CA ALA A 371 -0.94 -27.16 1.70
C ALA A 371 -0.13 -28.42 1.43
N PRO A 372 0.89 -28.68 2.27
CA PRO A 372 1.80 -29.79 2.07
C PRO A 372 1.08 -31.12 2.33
N PRO A 373 1.35 -32.16 1.53
CA PRO A 373 0.81 -33.49 1.79
C PRO A 373 1.25 -34.00 3.17
N VAL A 374 0.30 -34.48 3.98
CA VAL A 374 0.56 -35.10 5.28
C VAL A 374 0.17 -36.58 5.18
N PRO A 375 1.10 -37.52 5.43
CA PRO A 375 0.77 -38.94 5.54
C PRO A 375 -0.18 -39.22 6.70
N ASP A 376 -1.05 -40.22 6.56
CA ASP A 376 -2.03 -40.59 7.60
C ASP A 376 -1.38 -41.09 8.92
N ASP A 377 -0.11 -41.51 8.86
CA ASP A 377 0.67 -42.00 9.99
C ASP A 377 1.60 -40.95 10.64
N ALA A 378 1.45 -39.69 10.22
CA ALA A 378 2.30 -38.58 10.66
C ALA A 378 2.10 -38.23 12.14
N LEU A 379 3.21 -38.17 12.87
CA LEU A 379 3.31 -37.62 14.21
C LEU A 379 4.15 -36.34 14.23
N ASP A 380 4.11 -35.61 15.34
CA ASP A 380 4.95 -34.43 15.60
C ASP A 380 4.86 -33.35 14.51
N VAL A 381 3.67 -33.17 13.95
CA VAL A 381 3.44 -32.27 12.81
C VAL A 381 3.66 -30.82 13.22
N VAL A 382 4.66 -30.18 12.62
CA VAL A 382 4.99 -28.75 12.72
C VAL A 382 4.75 -28.11 11.36
N PHE A 383 3.93 -27.06 11.30
CA PHE A 383 3.47 -26.48 10.03
C PHE A 383 3.33 -24.95 10.10
N ASP A 384 3.77 -24.25 9.05
CA ASP A 384 3.63 -22.79 8.90
C ASP A 384 2.59 -22.46 7.82
N GLU A 385 1.46 -21.85 8.20
CA GLU A 385 0.36 -21.52 7.27
C GLU A 385 0.71 -20.43 6.23
N HIS A 386 1.80 -19.69 6.44
CA HIS A 386 2.22 -18.55 5.61
C HIS A 386 3.50 -18.83 4.81
N ARG A 387 4.13 -20.00 4.98
CA ARG A 387 5.39 -20.34 4.32
C ARG A 387 5.40 -21.80 3.85
N PRO A 388 6.25 -22.15 2.87
CA PRO A 388 6.49 -23.54 2.52
C PRO A 388 7.31 -24.26 3.60
N TYR A 389 6.71 -24.53 4.77
CA TYR A 389 7.33 -25.30 5.86
C TYR A 389 6.40 -26.36 6.44
N LEU A 390 6.86 -27.61 6.43
CA LEU A 390 6.28 -28.75 7.15
C LEU A 390 7.41 -29.59 7.73
N SER A 391 7.28 -30.02 8.97
CA SER A 391 8.12 -31.05 9.56
C SER A 391 7.22 -32.08 10.27
N LEU A 392 7.48 -33.38 10.10
CA LEU A 392 6.73 -34.46 10.73
C LEU A 392 7.54 -35.76 10.80
N THR A 393 7.09 -36.71 11.62
CA THR A 393 7.67 -38.06 11.71
C THR A 393 6.68 -39.09 11.15
N SER A 394 7.08 -39.85 10.13
CA SER A 394 6.29 -40.96 9.54
C SER A 394 7.01 -42.31 9.73
N GLY A 395 6.27 -43.41 9.75
CA GLY A 395 6.79 -44.78 9.68
C GLY A 395 7.13 -45.24 8.26
N GLY A 396 6.81 -44.45 7.22
CA GLY A 396 7.23 -44.74 5.85
C GLY A 396 8.75 -44.68 5.67
N THR A 397 9.28 -45.43 4.69
CA THR A 397 10.69 -45.36 4.30
C THR A 397 10.96 -44.10 3.47
N PRO A 398 12.22 -43.60 3.40
CA PRO A 398 12.56 -42.45 2.57
C PRO A 398 12.15 -42.62 1.10
N GLN A 399 12.27 -43.83 0.52
CA GLN A 399 11.81 -44.08 -0.84
C GLN A 399 10.29 -43.96 -0.98
N SER A 400 9.51 -44.65 -0.12
CA SER A 400 8.04 -44.60 -0.19
C SER A 400 7.49 -43.18 0.03
N LEU A 401 8.15 -42.40 0.89
CA LEU A 401 7.78 -41.01 1.17
C LEU A 401 8.15 -40.11 -0.02
N ARG A 402 9.30 -40.30 -0.66
CA ARG A 402 9.67 -39.58 -1.89
C ARG A 402 8.64 -39.80 -3.00
N GLU A 403 8.23 -41.05 -3.23
CA GLU A 403 7.20 -41.40 -4.23
C GLU A 403 5.83 -40.81 -3.87
N PHE A 404 5.42 -40.88 -2.60
CA PHE A 404 4.21 -40.24 -2.09
C PHE A 404 4.20 -38.73 -2.34
N TYR A 405 5.27 -38.03 -1.94
CA TYR A 405 5.39 -36.57 -2.11
C TYR A 405 5.48 -36.18 -3.58
N ALA A 406 6.25 -36.89 -4.40
CA ALA A 406 6.34 -36.59 -5.83
C ALA A 406 4.97 -36.66 -6.52
N ARG A 407 4.18 -37.70 -6.23
CA ARG A 407 2.81 -37.82 -6.74
C ARG A 407 1.89 -36.73 -6.20
N LYS A 408 1.89 -36.50 -4.89
CA LYS A 408 0.94 -35.57 -4.22
C LYS A 408 1.25 -34.10 -4.48
N LEU A 409 2.52 -33.74 -4.66
CA LEU A 409 2.91 -32.38 -5.05
C LEU A 409 2.58 -32.12 -6.54
N ALA A 410 2.73 -33.12 -7.41
CA ALA A 410 2.34 -33.02 -8.82
C ALA A 410 0.82 -32.77 -9.03
N GLU A 411 -0.03 -33.30 -8.14
CA GLU A 411 -1.48 -32.96 -8.08
C GLU A 411 -1.74 -31.45 -7.86
N SER A 412 -0.73 -30.68 -7.43
CA SER A 412 -0.81 -29.24 -7.16
C SER A 412 0.17 -28.40 -8.00
N ASP A 413 0.52 -28.84 -9.21
CA ASP A 413 1.40 -28.11 -10.16
C ASP A 413 2.87 -27.95 -9.70
N TRP A 414 3.34 -28.77 -8.76
CA TRP A 414 4.76 -28.86 -8.41
C TRP A 414 5.45 -29.93 -9.26
N GLU A 415 6.47 -29.52 -10.00
CA GLU A 415 7.26 -30.39 -10.88
C GLU A 415 8.57 -30.78 -10.18
N LEU A 416 9.07 -32.01 -10.42
CA LEU A 416 10.37 -32.43 -9.92
C LEU A 416 11.46 -31.55 -10.57
N LEU A 417 12.43 -31.10 -9.78
CA LEU A 417 13.52 -30.24 -10.22
C LEU A 417 14.86 -31.00 -10.17
N PRO A 418 15.42 -31.43 -11.32
CA PRO A 418 16.72 -32.08 -11.39
C PRO A 418 17.88 -31.14 -11.02
N ASP A 419 18.92 -31.68 -10.37
CA ASP A 419 20.12 -30.94 -9.97
C ASP A 419 20.80 -30.19 -11.14
N ALA A 420 20.72 -30.73 -12.36
CA ALA A 420 21.24 -30.09 -13.57
C ALA A 420 20.51 -28.77 -13.90
N ASP A 421 19.18 -28.73 -13.71
CA ASP A 421 18.37 -27.54 -13.94
C ASP A 421 18.56 -26.52 -12.80
N ILE A 422 18.83 -26.99 -11.57
CA ILE A 422 19.26 -26.11 -10.47
C ILE A 422 20.59 -25.44 -10.83
N ALA A 423 21.59 -26.20 -11.29
CA ALA A 423 22.88 -25.66 -11.69
C ALA A 423 22.78 -24.69 -12.88
N ALA A 424 21.92 -24.98 -13.87
CA ALA A 424 21.68 -24.08 -15.00
C ALA A 424 21.04 -22.75 -14.58
N LYS A 425 20.12 -22.79 -13.60
CA LYS A 425 19.33 -21.63 -13.18
C LYS A 425 19.94 -20.84 -12.01
N TRP A 426 20.71 -21.50 -11.16
CA TRP A 426 21.46 -20.93 -10.05
C TRP A 426 22.91 -21.46 -10.06
N PRO A 427 23.80 -20.94 -10.93
CA PRO A 427 25.16 -21.48 -11.11
C PRO A 427 26.04 -21.49 -9.87
N ASN A 428 25.72 -20.66 -8.87
CA ASN A 428 26.44 -20.56 -7.60
C ASN A 428 25.64 -21.15 -6.41
N ALA A 429 24.61 -21.96 -6.67
CA ALA A 429 23.80 -22.59 -5.64
C ALA A 429 24.61 -23.55 -4.76
N LYS A 430 24.54 -23.37 -3.44
CA LYS A 430 24.83 -24.45 -2.49
C LYS A 430 23.55 -25.28 -2.32
N LEU A 431 23.60 -26.53 -2.76
CA LEU A 431 22.53 -27.50 -2.51
C LEU A 431 22.47 -27.85 -1.01
N ASP A 432 21.27 -28.20 -0.54
CA ASP A 432 21.07 -28.76 0.80
C ASP A 432 21.84 -30.10 0.94
N PRO A 433 22.52 -30.35 2.08
CA PRO A 433 23.33 -31.55 2.25
C PRO A 433 22.46 -32.81 2.30
N LYS A 434 22.81 -33.83 1.50
CA LYS A 434 22.11 -35.12 1.51
C LYS A 434 22.30 -35.84 2.85
N PRO A 435 21.23 -36.26 3.55
CA PRO A 435 21.34 -37.02 4.80
C PRO A 435 21.98 -38.40 4.57
N ALA A 436 22.83 -38.85 5.51
CA ALA A 436 23.55 -40.12 5.38
C ALA A 436 22.63 -41.35 5.26
N ASN A 437 21.60 -41.43 6.11
CA ASN A 437 20.59 -42.50 6.12
C ASN A 437 19.23 -41.95 5.63
N GLY A 438 19.24 -41.27 4.49
CA GLY A 438 18.07 -40.55 4.01
C GLY A 438 18.17 -40.10 2.57
N ASP A 439 17.29 -39.17 2.21
CA ASP A 439 17.12 -38.75 0.83
C ASP A 439 16.75 -37.28 0.74
N ILE A 440 16.92 -36.71 -0.46
CA ILE A 440 16.59 -35.31 -0.73
C ILE A 440 16.04 -35.14 -2.13
N ALA A 441 15.00 -34.34 -2.30
CA ALA A 441 14.41 -34.03 -3.60
C ALA A 441 14.04 -32.56 -3.68
N TYR A 442 14.21 -31.99 -4.87
CA TYR A 442 13.80 -30.61 -5.15
C TYR A 442 12.59 -30.60 -6.06
N PHE A 443 11.72 -29.62 -5.85
CA PHE A 443 10.53 -29.37 -6.64
C PHE A 443 10.48 -27.90 -7.04
N MET A 444 9.77 -27.58 -8.12
CA MET A 444 9.49 -26.20 -8.53
C MET A 444 8.03 -26.03 -8.89
N ARG A 445 7.44 -24.92 -8.45
CA ARG A 445 6.15 -24.44 -8.94
C ARG A 445 6.31 -23.25 -9.87
N GLY A 446 5.70 -23.36 -11.05
CA GLY A 446 5.95 -22.45 -12.16
C GLY A 446 7.45 -22.33 -12.41
N ASN A 447 7.95 -21.10 -12.58
CA ASN A 447 9.39 -20.86 -12.77
C ASN A 447 10.04 -20.08 -11.61
N THR A 448 9.45 -20.01 -10.40
CA THR A 448 10.01 -19.15 -9.32
C THR A 448 9.85 -19.62 -7.88
N ARG A 449 9.03 -20.63 -7.55
CA ARG A 449 8.88 -21.11 -6.16
C ARG A 449 9.47 -22.50 -6.01
N PRO A 450 10.76 -22.65 -5.62
CA PRO A 450 11.36 -23.96 -5.37
C PRO A 450 11.05 -24.44 -3.95
N LEU A 451 11.08 -25.77 -3.77
CA LEU A 451 10.78 -26.46 -2.52
C LEU A 451 11.73 -27.65 -2.37
N THR A 452 12.28 -27.86 -1.18
CA THR A 452 13.12 -29.03 -0.86
C THR A 452 12.34 -29.97 0.06
N LEU A 453 12.33 -31.25 -0.29
CA LEU A 453 11.96 -32.36 0.57
C LEU A 453 13.24 -33.01 1.10
N VAL A 454 13.45 -32.96 2.42
CA VAL A 454 14.53 -33.66 3.12
C VAL A 454 13.92 -34.80 3.93
N LEU A 455 14.47 -36.00 3.78
CA LEU A 455 14.03 -37.22 4.46
C LEU A 455 15.20 -37.76 5.28
N ARG A 456 15.05 -37.91 6.60
CA ARG A 456 16.09 -38.43 7.50
C ARG A 456 15.54 -39.57 8.34
N THR A 457 16.08 -40.78 8.20
CA THR A 457 15.71 -41.89 9.10
C THR A 457 16.34 -41.63 10.47
N ASN A 458 15.56 -41.74 11.54
CA ASN A 458 16.02 -41.62 12.92
C ASN A 458 16.37 -42.99 13.53
N ASP A 459 17.01 -42.99 14.70
CA ASP A 459 17.46 -44.21 15.39
C ASP A 459 16.31 -45.14 15.83
N LEU A 460 15.06 -44.64 15.81
CA LEU A 460 13.84 -45.41 16.09
C LEU A 460 13.23 -46.03 14.81
N GLY A 461 13.93 -45.95 13.68
CA GLY A 461 13.48 -46.52 12.39
C GLY A 461 12.35 -45.74 11.71
N ARG A 462 12.02 -44.53 12.17
CA ARG A 462 11.02 -43.64 11.56
C ARG A 462 11.69 -42.56 10.72
N THR A 463 11.02 -42.10 9.67
CA THR A 463 11.54 -41.02 8.81
C THR A 463 11.02 -39.67 9.28
N LEU A 464 11.94 -38.79 9.68
CA LEU A 464 11.69 -37.36 9.75
C LEU A 464 11.56 -36.82 8.32
N VAL A 465 10.44 -36.18 8.05
CA VAL A 465 10.13 -35.48 6.80
C VAL A 465 10.22 -33.99 7.08
N GLU A 466 11.00 -33.27 6.27
CA GLU A 466 11.06 -31.81 6.30
C GLU A 466 10.87 -31.24 4.89
N LEU A 467 9.75 -30.55 4.66
CA LEU A 467 9.54 -29.68 3.50
C LEU A 467 9.92 -28.25 3.88
N LYS A 468 10.81 -27.62 3.11
CA LYS A 468 11.26 -26.24 3.35
C LYS A 468 11.70 -25.53 2.08
N THR A 469 11.88 -24.21 2.12
CA THR A 469 12.62 -23.47 1.09
C THR A 469 14.06 -24.03 0.96
N PRO A 470 14.59 -24.26 -0.26
CA PRO A 470 15.98 -24.66 -0.46
C PRO A 470 16.97 -23.60 -0.02
N PHE A 471 18.15 -24.00 0.46
CA PHE A 471 19.22 -23.06 0.86
C PHE A 471 19.62 -22.08 -0.25
N PHE A 472 19.69 -22.54 -1.51
CA PHE A 472 20.01 -21.68 -2.66
C PHE A 472 18.91 -20.66 -3.03
N ALA A 473 17.70 -20.83 -2.51
CA ALA A 473 16.55 -19.96 -2.73
C ALA A 473 16.20 -19.10 -1.51
N GLU A 474 16.91 -19.26 -0.39
CA GLU A 474 16.79 -18.36 0.75
C GLU A 474 17.36 -16.96 0.42
N LEU A 475 16.80 -15.94 1.08
CA LEU A 475 17.30 -14.58 0.96
C LEU A 475 18.72 -14.49 1.52
N GLN A 476 19.66 -14.12 0.65
CA GLN A 476 21.09 -13.94 0.96
C GLN A 476 21.43 -12.52 1.44
N SER A 477 20.43 -11.63 1.47
CA SER A 477 20.52 -10.30 2.06
C SER A 477 19.19 -9.94 2.74
N VAL A 478 19.26 -9.09 3.75
CA VAL A 478 18.09 -8.53 4.43
C VAL A 478 18.25 -7.01 4.57
N GLU A 479 17.14 -6.30 4.51
CA GLU A 479 17.10 -4.85 4.65
C GLU A 479 16.79 -4.46 6.10
N ALA A 480 17.12 -3.22 6.48
CA ALA A 480 16.59 -2.63 7.71
C ALA A 480 15.10 -2.30 7.55
N ASP A 481 14.31 -2.53 8.60
CA ASP A 481 12.93 -2.06 8.69
C ASP A 481 12.79 -0.87 9.64
N GLY A 482 13.49 -0.96 10.77
CA GLY A 482 13.51 0.06 11.82
C GLY A 482 14.23 -0.46 13.06
N ASP A 483 14.10 0.28 14.17
CA ASP A 483 14.73 -0.05 15.44
C ASP A 483 13.68 -0.36 16.52
N ILE A 484 13.91 -1.40 17.32
CA ILE A 484 13.19 -1.64 18.57
C ILE A 484 14.12 -1.27 19.72
N PHE A 485 13.70 -0.30 20.54
CA PHE A 485 14.52 0.30 21.61
C PHE A 485 15.92 0.78 21.15
N GLY A 486 16.06 1.20 19.89
CA GLY A 486 17.33 1.64 19.30
C GLY A 486 18.26 0.51 18.81
N LEU A 487 17.81 -0.75 18.87
CA LEU A 487 18.49 -1.91 18.30
C LEU A 487 17.89 -2.27 16.94
N PRO A 488 18.71 -2.57 15.91
CA PRO A 488 18.25 -2.75 14.53
C PRO A 488 17.43 -4.02 14.32
N VAL A 489 16.38 -3.91 13.52
CA VAL A 489 15.49 -5.03 13.15
C VAL A 489 15.47 -5.22 11.63
N PRO A 490 15.79 -6.44 11.12
CA PRO A 490 15.75 -6.73 9.69
C PRO A 490 14.34 -7.05 9.17
N LYS A 491 14.20 -7.04 7.85
CA LYS A 491 13.05 -7.56 7.08
C LYS A 491 13.52 -8.41 5.88
N PRO A 492 12.74 -9.41 5.43
CA PRO A 492 11.46 -9.85 5.97
C PRO A 492 11.58 -10.68 7.26
N ARG A 493 10.60 -10.54 8.16
CA ARG A 493 10.53 -11.23 9.46
C ARG A 493 9.11 -11.69 9.77
N ARG A 494 8.99 -12.74 10.60
CA ARG A 494 7.72 -13.24 11.14
C ARG A 494 7.26 -12.42 12.34
N ASN A 495 8.16 -12.13 13.29
CA ASN A 495 7.89 -11.28 14.44
C ASN A 495 9.16 -10.52 14.88
N ALA A 496 8.96 -9.50 15.71
CA ALA A 496 10.01 -8.86 16.50
C ALA A 496 9.41 -8.33 17.81
N GLY A 497 10.20 -8.38 18.89
CA GLY A 497 9.85 -7.86 20.20
C GLY A 497 11.10 -7.61 21.04
N GLY A 498 10.94 -7.26 22.30
CA GLY A 498 12.07 -7.00 23.17
C GLY A 498 11.70 -6.45 24.54
N THR A 499 12.70 -6.15 25.35
CA THR A 499 12.58 -5.46 26.64
C THR A 499 13.56 -4.28 26.72
N ASN A 500 13.22 -3.28 27.54
CA ASN A 500 14.03 -2.09 27.77
C ASN A 500 14.10 -1.83 29.28
N GLY A 501 15.31 -1.90 29.85
CA GLY A 501 15.55 -1.71 31.28
C GLY A 501 16.66 -0.70 31.54
N GLY A 502 16.80 -0.25 32.79
CA GLY A 502 17.81 0.75 33.17
C GLY A 502 19.27 0.29 33.02
N THR A 503 19.50 -1.02 32.89
CA THR A 503 20.84 -1.66 32.79
C THR A 503 21.12 -2.31 31.44
N GLY A 504 20.18 -2.27 30.49
CA GLY A 504 20.31 -2.98 29.23
C GLY A 504 19.01 -3.07 28.42
N ARG A 505 19.15 -3.56 27.19
CA ARG A 505 18.06 -3.76 26.24
C ARG A 505 18.17 -5.12 25.62
N GLU A 506 17.05 -5.71 25.23
CA GLU A 506 17.03 -7.01 24.57
C GLU A 506 16.02 -6.96 23.42
N ILE A 507 16.39 -7.51 22.27
CA ILE A 507 15.44 -7.77 21.18
C ILE A 507 15.47 -9.23 20.76
N HIS A 508 14.29 -9.72 20.39
CA HIS A 508 14.06 -11.02 19.81
C HIS A 508 13.40 -10.86 18.44
N VAL A 509 13.94 -11.52 17.40
CA VAL A 509 13.45 -11.40 16.01
C VAL A 509 13.46 -12.78 15.32
N GLN A 510 12.43 -13.09 14.54
CA GLN A 510 12.38 -14.29 13.69
C GLN A 510 12.46 -13.90 12.21
N VAL A 511 13.61 -14.13 11.56
CA VAL A 511 13.92 -13.60 10.21
C VAL A 511 13.79 -14.67 9.13
N GLN A 512 13.20 -14.32 7.98
CA GLN A 512 12.97 -15.21 6.84
C GLN A 512 14.14 -15.16 5.83
N ALA A 513 15.37 -15.36 6.31
CA ALA A 513 16.60 -15.28 5.52
C ALA A 513 17.69 -16.20 6.08
N SER A 514 18.76 -16.43 5.32
CA SER A 514 19.87 -17.30 5.75
C SER A 514 20.60 -16.72 6.98
N LEU A 515 21.24 -17.59 7.78
CA LEU A 515 22.01 -17.14 8.95
C LEU A 515 23.13 -16.17 8.55
N GLU A 516 23.79 -16.44 7.42
CA GLU A 516 24.85 -15.60 6.86
C GLU A 516 24.35 -14.20 6.47
N ALA A 517 23.15 -14.10 5.87
CA ALA A 517 22.52 -12.83 5.52
C ALA A 517 22.20 -11.98 6.78
N VAL A 518 21.61 -12.61 7.80
CA VAL A 518 21.22 -11.94 9.05
C VAL A 518 22.45 -11.53 9.86
N LEU A 519 23.47 -12.40 9.93
CA LEU A 519 24.75 -12.07 10.57
C LEU A 519 25.43 -10.88 9.88
N SER A 520 25.47 -10.87 8.55
CA SER A 520 26.05 -9.77 7.76
C SER A 520 25.31 -8.46 7.98
N PHE A 521 23.97 -8.50 8.06
CA PHE A 521 23.14 -7.35 8.43
C PHE A 521 23.51 -6.79 9.81
N TYR A 522 23.55 -7.62 10.86
CA TYR A 522 23.87 -7.14 12.20
C TYR A 522 25.30 -6.62 12.31
N ARG A 523 26.28 -7.28 11.67
CA ARG A 523 27.65 -6.77 11.57
C ARG A 523 27.70 -5.37 10.97
N GLY A 524 27.04 -5.14 9.83
CA GLY A 524 26.98 -3.82 9.20
C GLY A 524 26.24 -2.78 10.06
N ALA A 525 25.04 -3.12 10.54
CA ALA A 525 24.16 -2.21 11.27
C ALA A 525 24.71 -1.81 12.66
N LEU A 526 25.45 -2.69 13.34
CA LEU A 526 26.08 -2.38 14.63
C LEU A 526 27.43 -1.67 14.43
N SER A 527 28.22 -2.05 13.42
CA SER A 527 29.47 -1.32 13.07
C SER A 527 29.19 0.13 12.67
N ALA A 528 28.10 0.39 11.93
CA ALA A 528 27.65 1.74 11.60
C ALA A 528 27.24 2.58 12.83
N ARG A 529 26.91 1.94 13.95
CA ARG A 529 26.66 2.58 15.27
C ARG A 529 27.94 2.68 16.13
N GLY A 530 29.11 2.37 15.56
CA GLY A 530 30.40 2.45 16.26
C GLY A 530 30.71 1.26 17.18
N TRP A 531 29.95 0.17 17.10
CA TRP A 531 30.20 -1.04 17.88
C TRP A 531 31.32 -1.86 17.24
N LYS A 532 32.14 -2.52 18.04
CA LYS A 532 33.28 -3.35 17.58
C LYS A 532 33.08 -4.80 17.95
N GLU A 533 33.20 -5.70 16.98
CA GLU A 533 33.12 -7.15 17.19
C GLU A 533 34.33 -7.67 18.00
N ASP A 534 34.05 -8.47 19.03
CA ASP A 534 35.03 -9.22 19.82
C ASP A 534 35.20 -10.61 19.20
N ALA A 535 35.90 -10.65 18.07
CA ALA A 535 36.08 -11.87 17.27
C ALA A 535 36.65 -13.06 18.08
N PRO A 536 37.63 -12.89 19.00
CA PRO A 536 38.11 -13.99 19.85
C PRO A 536 37.06 -14.58 20.81
N ARG A 537 35.97 -13.86 21.08
CA ARG A 537 34.83 -14.35 21.88
C ARG A 537 33.60 -14.71 21.04
N SER A 538 33.76 -14.82 19.72
CA SER A 538 32.66 -15.08 18.79
C SER A 538 32.80 -16.47 18.16
N THR A 539 31.70 -17.21 18.10
CA THR A 539 31.62 -18.58 17.57
C THR A 539 30.62 -18.60 16.43
N ILE A 540 31.01 -19.11 15.27
CA ILE A 540 30.17 -19.15 14.06
C ILE A 540 30.18 -20.58 13.53
N GLY A 541 29.04 -21.24 13.60
CA GLY A 541 28.75 -22.52 12.98
C GLY A 541 27.79 -22.37 11.78
N PRO A 542 27.38 -23.49 11.16
CA PRO A 542 26.43 -23.47 10.04
C PRO A 542 25.01 -23.07 10.46
N ASP A 543 24.55 -23.56 11.62
CA ASP A 543 23.19 -23.37 12.11
C ASP A 543 23.10 -22.45 13.34
N GLU A 544 24.21 -22.12 13.98
CA GLU A 544 24.26 -21.22 15.15
C GLU A 544 25.44 -20.24 15.05
N ALA A 545 25.23 -19.01 15.52
CA ALA A 545 26.29 -18.01 15.68
C ALA A 545 26.09 -17.22 16.98
N VAL A 546 27.16 -17.07 17.76
CA VAL A 546 27.22 -16.19 18.92
C VAL A 546 28.32 -15.16 18.67
N VAL A 547 27.94 -13.90 18.57
CA VAL A 547 28.86 -12.80 18.24
C VAL A 547 28.79 -11.74 19.34
N ASN A 548 29.93 -11.40 19.91
CA ASN A 548 30.03 -10.42 20.99
C ASN A 548 30.51 -9.08 20.45
N PHE A 549 29.95 -7.98 20.97
CA PHE A 549 30.25 -6.62 20.57
C PHE A 549 30.60 -5.75 21.78
N ASN A 550 31.53 -4.83 21.61
CA ASN A 550 31.94 -3.83 22.59
C ASN A 550 31.65 -2.43 22.05
N PHE A 551 31.12 -1.54 22.89
CA PHE A 551 30.84 -0.14 22.55
C PHE A 551 31.11 0.77 23.78
N PRO A 552 31.18 2.11 23.64
CA PRO A 552 31.68 2.97 24.72
C PRO A 552 30.89 2.93 26.04
N GLU A 553 29.60 2.57 25.97
CA GLU A 553 28.66 2.58 27.10
C GLU A 553 28.43 1.17 27.70
N GLY A 554 28.92 0.10 27.05
CA GLY A 554 28.58 -1.27 27.42
C GLY A 554 29.12 -2.39 26.51
N THR A 555 28.55 -3.58 26.67
CA THR A 555 28.81 -4.75 25.82
C THR A 555 27.51 -5.35 25.33
N ALA A 556 27.54 -6.11 24.24
CA ALA A 556 26.37 -6.82 23.74
C ALA A 556 26.71 -8.22 23.23
N THR A 557 25.73 -9.11 23.31
CA THR A 557 25.80 -10.46 22.77
C THR A 557 24.67 -10.66 21.76
N LEU A 558 25.03 -10.93 20.52
CA LEU A 558 24.14 -11.40 19.47
C LEU A 558 24.17 -12.93 19.45
N LYS A 559 23.01 -13.58 19.52
CA LYS A 559 22.83 -15.00 19.24
C LYS A 559 21.91 -15.16 18.04
N LEU A 560 22.33 -16.00 17.11
CA LEU A 560 21.60 -16.41 15.93
C LEU A 560 21.47 -17.93 15.94
N ALA A 561 20.30 -18.47 15.63
CA ALA A 561 20.12 -19.91 15.46
C ALA A 561 19.14 -20.21 14.30
N ARG A 562 19.34 -21.34 13.62
CA ARG A 562 18.48 -21.83 12.55
C ARG A 562 17.47 -22.82 13.09
N GLN A 563 16.18 -22.49 12.95
CA GLN A 563 15.09 -23.33 13.42
C GLN A 563 13.87 -23.15 12.52
N TYR A 564 13.26 -24.25 12.04
CA TYR A 564 12.07 -24.23 11.17
C TYR A 564 12.19 -23.33 9.91
N GLY A 565 13.37 -23.34 9.28
CA GLY A 565 13.69 -22.49 8.13
C GLY A 565 13.71 -20.98 8.42
N LEU A 566 13.75 -20.58 9.70
CA LEU A 566 13.92 -19.21 10.17
C LEU A 566 15.31 -19.05 10.79
N THR A 567 15.83 -17.84 10.75
CA THR A 567 16.94 -17.42 11.61
C THR A 567 16.35 -16.67 12.80
N THR A 568 16.41 -17.29 13.98
CA THR A 568 16.06 -16.62 15.24
C THR A 568 17.20 -15.71 15.67
N VAL A 569 16.86 -14.60 16.30
CA VAL A 569 17.80 -13.59 16.80
C VAL A 569 17.48 -13.31 18.26
N SER A 570 18.50 -13.28 19.10
CA SER A 570 18.47 -12.64 20.42
C SER A 570 19.67 -11.68 20.49
N LEU A 571 19.42 -10.38 20.62
CA LEU A 571 20.47 -9.37 20.79
C LEU A 571 20.29 -8.70 22.15
N ILE A 572 21.23 -8.94 23.05
CA ILE A 572 21.21 -8.45 24.43
C ILE A 572 22.30 -7.39 24.60
N GLU A 573 21.91 -6.14 24.81
CA GLU A 573 22.73 -5.00 25.16
C GLU A 573 22.82 -4.87 26.70
N LYS A 574 24.03 -4.74 27.24
CA LYS A 574 24.29 -4.52 28.68
C LYS A 574 25.09 -3.23 28.88
N ILE A 575 24.48 -2.26 29.56
CA ILE A 575 25.08 -0.95 29.85
C ILE A 575 25.89 -1.08 31.14
N THR A 576 27.21 -0.96 31.06
CA THR A 576 28.12 -1.07 32.22
C THR A 576 28.55 0.29 32.76
N LYS A 577 28.26 1.39 32.05
CA LYS A 577 28.44 2.77 32.52
C LYS A 577 27.18 3.61 32.27
N PRO A 578 26.31 3.81 33.26
CA PRO A 578 25.17 4.73 33.11
C PRO A 578 25.66 6.17 32.94
N LYS A 579 24.90 7.00 32.20
CA LYS A 579 25.22 8.42 32.01
C LYS A 579 25.00 9.20 33.30
N THR A 580 26.09 9.47 34.02
CA THR A 580 26.15 10.57 35.00
C THR A 580 26.15 11.91 34.27
N ASN A 581 24.98 12.34 33.80
CA ASN A 581 24.76 13.75 33.50
C ASN A 581 24.82 14.52 34.83
N GLY A 582 25.79 15.44 34.94
CA GLY A 582 26.11 16.09 36.20
C GLY A 582 24.96 16.95 36.73
N VAL A 583 24.42 16.57 37.89
CA VAL A 583 23.76 17.50 38.81
C VAL A 583 24.73 17.77 39.95
N THR A 584 25.34 18.95 39.95
CA THR A 584 25.99 19.49 41.14
C THR A 584 24.90 19.87 42.14
N GLY A 585 24.68 18.99 43.12
CA GLY A 585 23.60 19.13 44.11
C GLY A 585 23.46 17.83 44.90
N GLY A 586 24.38 17.60 45.83
CA GLY A 586 24.39 16.38 46.64
C GLY A 586 23.20 16.33 47.60
N GLY A 587 22.42 15.26 47.48
CA GLY A 587 21.47 14.78 48.49
C GLY A 587 21.41 13.26 48.38
N SER A 588 21.80 12.57 49.44
CA SER A 588 21.79 11.10 49.48
C SER A 588 20.35 10.58 49.49
N VAL A 589 20.15 9.33 49.05
CA VAL A 589 18.86 8.63 49.22
C VAL A 589 18.47 8.54 50.71
N ASN A 590 19.47 8.55 51.61
CA ASN A 590 19.24 8.66 53.06
C ASN A 590 18.62 10.01 53.47
N ASP A 591 19.01 11.12 52.84
CA ASP A 591 18.48 12.45 53.17
C ASP A 591 17.00 12.54 52.74
N LEU A 592 16.68 11.97 51.58
CA LEU A 592 15.31 11.85 51.06
C LEU A 592 14.43 10.96 51.95
N LEU A 593 14.97 9.88 52.50
CA LEU A 593 14.27 9.00 53.45
C LEU A 593 14.07 9.68 54.81
N GLN A 594 15.07 10.41 55.32
CA GLN A 594 14.92 11.22 56.53
C GLN A 594 13.90 12.34 56.34
N GLN A 595 13.87 12.99 55.17
CA GLN A 595 12.91 14.05 54.87
C GLN A 595 11.47 13.49 54.79
N ALA A 596 11.28 12.30 54.22
CA ALA A 596 9.99 11.60 54.25
C ALA A 596 9.56 11.19 55.68
N GLN A 597 10.50 10.74 56.52
CA GLN A 597 10.24 10.42 57.93
C GLN A 597 9.97 11.67 58.79
N GLN A 598 10.57 12.82 58.45
CA GLN A 598 10.25 14.10 59.08
C GLN A 598 8.86 14.61 58.66
N MET A 599 8.47 14.44 57.38
CA MET A 599 7.11 14.77 56.93
C MET A 599 6.04 13.88 57.58
N MET A 600 6.32 12.58 57.80
CA MET A 600 5.41 11.72 58.58
C MET A 600 5.28 12.19 60.03
N ARG A 601 6.37 12.49 60.73
CA ARG A 601 6.32 13.03 62.11
C ARG A 601 5.66 14.42 62.20
N ALA A 602 5.64 15.20 61.12
CA ALA A 602 4.90 16.46 61.06
C ALA A 602 3.38 16.26 60.83
N ALA A 603 2.95 15.11 60.32
CA ALA A 603 1.54 14.77 60.13
C ALA A 603 0.90 14.13 61.37
N GLU A 604 1.69 13.57 62.29
CA GLU A 604 1.23 12.89 63.51
C GLU A 604 0.89 13.84 64.69
N SER A 605 1.04 15.16 64.52
CA SER A 605 0.96 16.14 65.63
C SER A 605 -0.31 17.00 65.68
N MET A 606 -1.37 16.66 64.94
CA MET A 606 -2.69 17.31 65.05
C MET A 606 -3.78 16.33 65.54
N PRO A 607 -4.33 16.51 66.77
CA PRO A 607 -5.31 15.58 67.35
C PRO A 607 -6.77 16.00 67.14
N GLY A 608 -7.65 15.01 66.89
CA GLY A 608 -9.08 15.05 67.27
C GLY A 608 -10.11 15.05 66.14
N GLY A 609 -10.84 13.94 65.95
CA GLY A 609 -11.98 13.87 65.00
C GLY A 609 -12.46 12.44 64.68
N ALA A 610 -13.04 11.75 65.65
CA ALA A 610 -13.31 10.30 65.65
C ALA A 610 -14.20 9.71 64.52
N ALA A 611 -13.84 8.46 64.15
CA ALA A 611 -14.68 7.31 63.77
C ALA A 611 -15.67 7.35 62.57
N MET A 612 -15.60 6.30 61.75
CA MET A 612 -16.41 6.04 60.54
C MET A 612 -17.86 5.61 60.88
N PRO A 613 -18.81 5.68 59.91
CA PRO A 613 -19.02 4.49 59.08
C PRO A 613 -19.36 4.73 57.59
N GLN A 614 -18.94 3.75 56.77
CA GLN A 614 -19.49 3.34 55.46
C GLN A 614 -19.52 4.32 54.27
N ALA A 615 -19.04 3.81 53.14
CA ALA A 615 -19.21 4.42 51.82
C ALA A 615 -20.65 4.33 51.33
N PRO A 616 -21.03 5.24 50.42
CA PRO A 616 -21.56 4.77 49.14
C PRO A 616 -20.66 5.17 47.95
N ALA A 617 -20.48 4.19 47.08
CA ALA A 617 -19.92 4.24 45.71
C ALA A 617 -19.45 5.59 45.13
N HIS A 618 -18.15 5.68 44.80
CA HIS A 618 -17.71 6.51 43.69
C HIS A 618 -18.13 5.87 42.36
N GLY A 619 -19.19 6.41 41.76
CA GLY A 619 -19.51 6.22 40.35
C GLY A 619 -19.12 7.45 39.50
N ALA A 620 -19.18 7.26 38.19
CA ALA A 620 -19.07 8.28 37.12
C ALA A 620 -17.66 8.75 36.70
N GLY A 621 -17.05 7.95 35.83
CA GLY A 621 -16.10 8.40 34.79
C GLY A 621 -16.35 7.72 33.43
N ASP A 622 -17.53 7.14 33.24
CA ASP A 622 -17.84 6.16 32.19
C ASP A 622 -19.24 6.38 31.55
N SER A 623 -19.77 7.59 31.72
CA SER A 623 -21.08 8.01 31.20
C SER A 623 -21.01 8.34 29.71
N VAL A 624 -21.91 7.73 28.94
CA VAL A 624 -22.15 8.07 27.54
C VAL A 624 -22.89 9.39 27.47
N GLU A 625 -22.39 10.32 26.67
CA GLU A 625 -23.06 11.59 26.36
C GLU A 625 -23.68 11.49 24.96
N PRO A 626 -24.99 11.76 24.79
CA PRO A 626 -25.68 11.58 23.52
C PRO A 626 -25.37 12.72 22.56
N LEU A 627 -24.41 12.49 21.65
CA LEU A 627 -24.01 13.44 20.61
C LEU A 627 -25.07 13.53 19.49
N ARG A 628 -25.28 14.73 18.96
CA ARG A 628 -26.17 14.98 17.80
C ARG A 628 -25.38 15.11 16.50
N PRO A 629 -26.00 14.88 15.32
CA PRO A 629 -25.35 15.11 14.04
C PRO A 629 -25.13 16.60 13.76
N LEU A 630 -23.96 16.95 13.24
CA LEU A 630 -23.64 18.29 12.74
C LEU A 630 -24.44 18.56 11.44
N ALA A 631 -25.19 19.66 11.41
CA ALA A 631 -25.97 20.06 10.23
C ALA A 631 -25.06 20.70 9.16
N GLY A 632 -25.20 20.26 7.90
CA GLY A 632 -24.48 20.86 6.76
C GLY A 632 -23.04 20.38 6.52
N GLY A 633 -22.65 19.23 7.07
CA GLY A 633 -21.32 18.64 6.83
C GLY A 633 -21.09 18.21 5.37
N SER A 634 -19.84 18.33 4.90
CA SER A 634 -19.41 17.98 3.54
C SER A 634 -19.20 16.47 3.30
N ALA A 635 -19.04 15.69 4.37
CA ALA A 635 -18.81 14.24 4.28
C ALA A 635 -20.11 13.45 4.02
N PRO A 636 -20.07 12.34 3.26
CA PRO A 636 -21.24 11.50 2.96
C PRO A 636 -21.71 10.64 4.15
N ILE A 637 -21.14 10.83 5.35
CA ILE A 637 -21.58 10.22 6.60
C ILE A 637 -21.82 11.29 7.68
N PRO A 638 -22.78 11.07 8.61
CA PRO A 638 -23.07 12.04 9.66
C PRO A 638 -21.88 12.22 10.60
N LEU A 639 -21.44 13.47 10.77
CA LEU A 639 -20.42 13.88 11.73
C LEU A 639 -21.08 14.25 13.07
N PRO A 640 -20.44 14.02 14.23
CA PRO A 640 -20.95 14.51 15.50
C PRO A 640 -20.79 16.04 15.60
N GLU A 641 -21.69 16.71 16.33
CA GLU A 641 -21.63 18.15 16.60
C GLU A 641 -20.33 18.60 17.32
N THR A 642 -19.60 17.66 17.91
CA THR A 642 -18.32 17.87 18.59
C THR A 642 -17.10 17.61 17.70
N ALA A 643 -17.28 17.41 16.39
CA ALA A 643 -16.18 17.30 15.42
C ALA A 643 -15.50 18.66 15.19
N GLN A 644 -14.17 18.66 15.18
CA GLN A 644 -13.26 19.77 14.91
C GLN A 644 -12.21 19.29 13.91
N ASP A 645 -11.57 20.20 13.17
CA ASP A 645 -10.51 19.89 12.20
C ASP A 645 -10.92 18.80 11.19
N VAL A 646 -12.12 18.94 10.61
CA VAL A 646 -12.69 17.96 9.67
C VAL A 646 -12.01 18.07 8.32
N ASP A 647 -11.15 17.10 8.04
CA ASP A 647 -10.51 16.86 6.75
C ASP A 647 -11.20 15.68 6.04
N PHE A 648 -11.62 15.88 4.78
CA PHE A 648 -12.39 14.89 4.03
C PHE A 648 -11.95 14.85 2.56
N ASP A 649 -11.37 13.72 2.17
CA ASP A 649 -11.01 13.40 0.79
C ASP A 649 -12.07 12.49 0.17
N GLY A 650 -12.79 13.02 -0.81
CA GLY A 650 -13.83 12.32 -1.56
C GLY A 650 -13.31 11.46 -2.73
N GLU A 651 -12.06 11.59 -3.15
CA GLU A 651 -11.44 10.72 -4.18
C GLU A 651 -10.86 9.47 -3.50
N ASP A 652 -10.02 9.64 -2.49
CA ASP A 652 -9.41 8.53 -1.72
C ASP A 652 -10.38 7.90 -0.71
N GLY A 653 -11.53 8.56 -0.44
CA GLY A 653 -12.54 8.05 0.47
C GLY A 653 -12.05 7.98 1.91
N THR A 654 -11.41 9.06 2.36
CA THR A 654 -10.88 9.18 3.73
C THR A 654 -11.44 10.42 4.43
N LEU A 655 -11.63 10.32 5.74
CA LEU A 655 -12.18 11.36 6.59
C LEU A 655 -11.44 11.33 7.92
N GLN A 656 -10.90 12.46 8.35
CA GLN A 656 -10.23 12.62 9.64
C GLN A 656 -10.79 13.83 10.38
N PHE A 657 -10.99 13.71 11.69
CA PHE A 657 -11.38 14.84 12.54
C PHE A 657 -10.99 14.62 14.00
N THR A 658 -10.79 15.72 14.74
CA THR A 658 -10.58 15.72 16.19
C THR A 658 -11.91 15.91 16.92
N SER A 659 -12.03 15.41 18.15
CA SER A 659 -13.20 15.68 18.98
C SER A 659 -12.85 15.73 20.47
N LYS A 660 -13.59 16.55 21.21
CA LYS A 660 -13.50 16.69 22.67
C LYS A 660 -14.33 15.62 23.42
N SER A 661 -15.17 14.89 22.70
CA SER A 661 -15.98 13.80 23.27
C SER A 661 -15.14 12.54 23.51
N ASN A 662 -15.54 11.73 24.49
CA ASN A 662 -14.85 10.47 24.78
C ASN A 662 -15.12 9.39 23.71
N VAL A 663 -14.21 8.40 23.63
CA VAL A 663 -14.24 7.30 22.65
C VAL A 663 -15.58 6.56 22.61
N LYS A 664 -16.21 6.35 23.77
CA LYS A 664 -17.46 5.60 23.94
C LYS A 664 -18.65 6.38 23.36
N SER A 665 -18.79 7.67 23.70
CA SER A 665 -19.82 8.56 23.14
C SER A 665 -19.74 8.66 21.61
N ILE A 666 -18.54 8.83 21.06
CA ILE A 666 -18.32 8.90 19.60
C ILE A 666 -18.65 7.57 18.93
N ALA A 667 -18.25 6.44 19.54
CA ALA A 667 -18.54 5.13 18.99
C ALA A 667 -20.04 4.81 18.96
N GLU A 668 -20.78 5.21 20.01
CA GLU A 668 -22.23 5.01 20.09
C GLU A 668 -23.02 5.97 19.18
N PHE A 669 -22.53 7.20 18.98
CA PHE A 669 -23.02 8.11 17.96
C PHE A 669 -22.97 7.48 16.56
N PHE A 670 -21.79 7.01 16.11
CA PHE A 670 -21.66 6.41 14.78
C PHE A 670 -22.49 5.14 14.62
N ARG A 671 -22.52 4.25 15.63
CA ARG A 671 -23.39 3.05 15.61
C ARG A 671 -24.87 3.42 15.42
N SER A 672 -25.33 4.51 16.00
CA SER A 672 -26.73 4.96 15.92
C SER A 672 -27.03 5.67 14.60
N ALA A 673 -26.23 6.66 14.24
CA ALA A 673 -26.45 7.50 13.05
C ALA A 673 -26.23 6.74 11.73
N LEU A 674 -25.26 5.81 11.68
CA LEU A 674 -25.04 4.97 10.50
C LEU A 674 -26.14 3.91 10.36
N LYS A 675 -26.64 3.33 11.46
CA LYS A 675 -27.79 2.42 11.44
C LYS A 675 -29.06 3.10 10.91
N GLN A 676 -29.32 4.35 11.33
CA GLN A 676 -30.44 5.15 10.84
C GLN A 676 -30.31 5.51 9.35
N SER A 677 -29.08 5.72 8.86
CA SER A 677 -28.80 5.95 7.42
C SER A 677 -28.62 4.66 6.60
N GLY A 678 -29.02 3.50 7.13
CA GLY A 678 -29.12 2.23 6.41
C GLY A 678 -27.82 1.42 6.29
N TRP A 679 -26.78 1.75 7.06
CA TRP A 679 -25.56 0.96 7.16
C TRP A 679 -25.71 -0.20 8.15
N ARG A 680 -25.20 -1.38 7.81
CA ARG A 680 -25.13 -2.55 8.69
C ARG A 680 -23.77 -2.61 9.37
N ALA A 681 -23.74 -2.57 10.70
CA ALA A 681 -22.51 -2.75 11.47
C ALA A 681 -22.00 -4.20 11.38
N LYS A 682 -20.70 -4.37 11.13
CA LYS A 682 -19.96 -5.63 11.31
C LYS A 682 -19.40 -5.71 12.74
N PRO A 683 -19.12 -6.90 13.30
CA PRO A 683 -18.51 -7.04 14.61
C PRO A 683 -17.10 -6.44 14.63
N GLY A 684 -16.91 -5.32 15.32
CA GLY A 684 -15.60 -4.73 15.58
C GLY A 684 -14.92 -5.39 16.79
N VAL A 685 -13.64 -5.74 16.67
CA VAL A 685 -12.88 -6.49 17.70
C VAL A 685 -12.35 -5.58 18.83
N ILE A 686 -12.38 -4.27 18.63
CA ILE A 686 -11.78 -3.28 19.54
C ILE A 686 -12.86 -2.31 20.02
N ASN A 687 -13.16 -2.32 21.32
CA ASN A 687 -14.08 -1.39 21.98
C ASN A 687 -13.67 -1.20 23.45
N ASN A 688 -12.64 -0.37 23.69
CA ASN A 688 -12.14 -0.05 25.02
C ASN A 688 -12.10 1.48 25.26
N ALA A 689 -11.74 1.91 26.46
CA ALA A 689 -11.79 3.33 26.87
C ALA A 689 -10.86 4.28 26.07
N ASN A 690 -9.83 3.76 25.41
CA ASN A 690 -8.83 4.55 24.66
C ASN A 690 -8.90 4.33 23.15
N MET A 691 -9.51 3.23 22.67
CA MET A 691 -9.68 2.95 21.25
C MET A 691 -10.95 2.14 20.98
N ALA A 692 -11.70 2.53 19.95
CA ALA A 692 -12.80 1.76 19.37
C ALA A 692 -12.67 1.70 17.85
N GLN A 693 -12.79 0.50 17.28
CA GLN A 693 -12.83 0.29 15.84
C GLN A 693 -14.22 -0.21 15.44
N LEU A 694 -14.83 0.51 14.51
CA LEU A 694 -16.16 0.22 13.97
C LEU A 694 -16.05 -0.12 12.50
N GLN A 695 -16.82 -1.10 12.05
CA GLN A 695 -16.91 -1.45 10.65
C GLN A 695 -18.37 -1.49 10.23
N PHE A 696 -18.67 -0.97 9.04
CA PHE A 696 -20.01 -0.90 8.48
C PHE A 696 -19.99 -1.30 6.99
N ALA A 697 -21.13 -1.79 6.49
CA ALA A 697 -21.34 -2.05 5.07
C ALA A 697 -22.75 -1.64 4.63
N LYS A 698 -22.88 -1.16 3.39
CA LYS A 698 -24.14 -0.75 2.76
C LYS A 698 -24.07 -1.03 1.26
N GLY A 699 -24.75 -2.09 0.82
CA GLY A 699 -24.63 -2.59 -0.56
C GLY A 699 -23.21 -3.12 -0.81
N ASN A 700 -22.60 -2.70 -1.92
CA ASN A 700 -21.19 -2.98 -2.25
C ASN A 700 -20.20 -2.03 -1.55
N LYS A 701 -20.67 -1.05 -0.77
CA LYS A 701 -19.81 -0.07 -0.09
C LYS A 701 -19.44 -0.50 1.33
N ASP A 702 -18.19 -0.27 1.70
CA ASP A 702 -17.59 -0.54 3.01
C ASP A 702 -17.12 0.74 3.70
N LEU A 703 -17.05 0.70 5.03
CA LEU A 703 -16.63 1.83 5.86
C LEU A 703 -16.01 1.32 7.17
N SER A 704 -14.75 1.67 7.40
CA SER A 704 -14.04 1.43 8.67
C SER A 704 -13.82 2.77 9.37
N ILE A 705 -14.17 2.86 10.66
CA ILE A 705 -13.97 4.04 11.51
C ILE A 705 -13.13 3.64 12.71
N THR A 706 -11.98 4.26 12.89
CA THR A 706 -11.11 4.12 14.06
C THR A 706 -11.20 5.38 14.91
N VAL A 707 -11.60 5.21 16.17
CA VAL A 707 -11.71 6.26 17.19
C VAL A 707 -10.62 6.00 18.21
N MET A 708 -9.68 6.93 18.41
CA MET A 708 -8.49 6.75 19.25
C MET A 708 -8.21 7.99 20.10
N LYS A 709 -8.03 7.80 21.41
CA LYS A 709 -7.70 8.88 22.35
C LYS A 709 -6.22 9.24 22.26
N MET A 710 -5.93 10.51 21.98
CA MET A 710 -4.58 11.07 21.85
C MET A 710 -4.46 12.25 22.82
N GLY A 711 -3.97 11.98 24.04
CA GLY A 711 -3.92 12.97 25.11
C GLY A 711 -5.34 13.42 25.55
N PRO A 712 -5.65 14.72 25.54
CA PRO A 712 -6.97 15.23 25.96
C PRO A 712 -8.06 15.12 24.88
N SER A 713 -7.70 14.87 23.61
CA SER A 713 -8.65 14.78 22.49
C SER A 713 -8.81 13.34 21.99
N THR A 714 -9.91 13.09 21.27
CA THR A 714 -10.16 11.84 20.55
C THR A 714 -10.03 12.11 19.06
N ASN A 715 -9.07 11.45 18.41
CA ASN A 715 -8.93 11.44 16.96
C ASN A 715 -9.87 10.40 16.34
N VAL A 716 -10.54 10.77 15.26
CA VAL A 716 -11.38 9.87 14.46
C VAL A 716 -10.82 9.83 13.05
N ASN A 717 -10.60 8.62 12.53
CA ASN A 717 -10.14 8.38 11.17
C ASN A 717 -11.05 7.32 10.54
N ALA A 718 -11.74 7.69 9.47
CA ALA A 718 -12.69 6.86 8.73
C ALA A 718 -12.23 6.69 7.29
N ARG A 719 -12.32 5.48 6.75
CA ARG A 719 -11.86 5.11 5.40
C ARG A 719 -12.77 4.05 4.78
N GLY A 720 -12.93 4.09 3.47
CA GLY A 720 -13.60 3.03 2.69
C GLY A 720 -14.44 3.57 1.52
N SER A 721 -14.90 2.67 0.65
CA SER A 721 -15.70 3.02 -0.55
C SER A 721 -17.04 3.71 -0.23
N GLY A 722 -17.47 3.66 1.04
CA GLY A 722 -18.54 4.45 1.62
C GLY A 722 -18.34 5.97 1.58
N LEU A 723 -17.09 6.42 1.56
CA LEU A 723 -16.71 7.83 1.60
C LEU A 723 -16.41 8.44 0.22
N GLN A 724 -16.29 7.61 -0.81
CA GLN A 724 -15.95 8.07 -2.16
C GLN A 724 -17.13 8.73 -2.90
N ILE A 725 -16.85 9.87 -3.53
CA ILE A 725 -17.76 10.66 -4.36
C ILE A 725 -17.38 10.46 -5.84
N ALA A 726 -18.31 9.96 -6.65
CA ALA A 726 -18.03 9.70 -8.07
C ALA A 726 -18.21 10.98 -8.91
N GLY A 727 -17.14 11.47 -9.56
CA GLY A 727 -17.28 12.54 -10.56
C GLY A 727 -16.06 13.39 -10.97
N ALA A 728 -14.85 13.19 -10.42
CA ALA A 728 -13.72 14.10 -10.66
C ALA A 728 -12.67 13.56 -11.67
N LYS A 729 -12.79 13.97 -12.95
CA LYS A 729 -11.77 14.02 -14.03
C LYS A 729 -12.42 14.56 -15.34
N PRO A 730 -11.70 15.02 -16.38
CA PRO A 730 -10.42 14.54 -16.94
C PRO A 730 -9.27 15.58 -16.80
N ASP A 731 -8.10 15.57 -17.48
CA ASP A 731 -7.64 14.83 -18.67
C ASP A 731 -6.10 14.56 -18.65
N GLU A 732 -5.47 14.39 -19.82
CA GLU A 732 -4.10 13.92 -20.10
C GLU A 732 -3.24 14.99 -20.85
N PRO A 733 -1.92 14.81 -21.15
CA PRO A 733 -1.22 13.54 -21.44
C PRO A 733 0.17 13.30 -20.81
N ALA A 734 0.58 12.04 -20.82
CA ALA A 734 1.89 11.56 -20.35
C ALA A 734 2.92 11.36 -21.47
N GLN A 735 4.22 11.51 -21.16
CA GLN A 735 5.31 10.95 -21.97
C GLN A 735 6.29 10.09 -21.15
N LYS A 736 6.40 8.84 -21.58
CA LYS A 736 7.59 7.95 -21.61
C LYS A 736 8.60 8.01 -20.44
N ASN A 737 8.57 6.98 -19.61
CA ASN A 737 9.75 6.49 -18.88
C ASN A 737 10.27 5.17 -19.50
N GLU A 738 11.49 5.20 -20.02
CA GLU A 738 12.32 4.00 -20.20
C GLU A 738 13.02 3.65 -18.88
N SER A 739 13.29 2.37 -18.66
CA SER A 739 13.80 1.86 -17.38
C SER A 739 15.32 1.62 -17.45
N ARG A 740 16.10 2.08 -16.45
CA ARG A 740 17.40 1.48 -16.10
C ARG A 740 17.88 1.82 -14.68
N THR A 741 18.19 0.76 -13.92
CA THR A 741 19.12 0.67 -12.78
C THR A 741 19.04 1.64 -11.59
N GLY A 742 18.76 1.07 -10.41
CA GLY A 742 19.63 1.20 -9.24
C GLY A 742 19.98 2.60 -8.74
N GLY A 743 18.97 3.34 -8.30
CA GLY A 743 19.06 4.65 -7.68
C GLY A 743 17.65 5.21 -7.55
N ALA A 744 17.40 6.12 -6.61
CA ALA A 744 16.20 6.93 -6.73
C ALA A 744 16.30 7.76 -8.04
N PRO A 745 15.19 7.93 -8.78
CA PRO A 745 15.26 8.47 -10.14
C PRO A 745 15.81 9.89 -10.11
N ALA A 746 16.85 10.14 -10.91
CA ALA A 746 17.34 11.49 -11.13
C ALA A 746 16.16 12.39 -11.56
N PRO A 747 16.03 13.59 -10.97
CA PRO A 747 14.88 14.45 -11.23
C PRO A 747 14.78 14.78 -12.72
N SER A 748 13.61 14.56 -13.32
CA SER A 748 13.33 15.17 -14.63
C SER A 748 13.08 16.67 -14.46
N ALA A 749 13.21 17.44 -15.55
CA ALA A 749 12.91 18.87 -15.51
C ALA A 749 11.45 19.15 -15.11
N ASP A 750 10.53 18.25 -15.45
CA ASP A 750 9.10 18.35 -15.12
C ASP A 750 8.80 18.03 -13.64
N ASP A 751 9.61 17.17 -12.99
CA ASP A 751 9.50 16.88 -11.55
C ASP A 751 9.87 18.09 -10.67
N LEU A 752 10.71 18.99 -11.21
CA LEU A 752 11.23 20.18 -10.54
C LEU A 752 10.60 21.49 -11.05
N ILE A 753 9.39 21.41 -11.60
CA ILE A 753 8.52 22.57 -11.81
C ILE A 753 8.12 23.14 -10.44
N VAL A 754 8.14 24.46 -10.32
CA VAL A 754 7.74 25.16 -9.09
C VAL A 754 6.23 25.34 -9.01
N GLU A 755 5.66 24.97 -7.87
CA GLU A 755 4.32 25.35 -7.42
C GLU A 755 4.42 26.23 -6.18
N GLU A 756 3.35 26.96 -5.84
CA GLU A 756 3.32 27.92 -4.72
C GLU A 756 2.43 27.38 -3.59
N SER A 757 2.95 27.36 -2.35
CA SER A 757 2.17 27.11 -1.14
C SER A 757 2.56 28.12 -0.06
N ALA A 758 1.57 28.87 0.45
CA ALA A 758 1.77 30.05 1.31
C ALA A 758 2.80 31.07 0.79
N GLY A 759 2.94 31.21 -0.54
CA GLY A 759 3.93 32.10 -1.18
C GLY A 759 5.38 31.63 -1.09
N LEU A 760 5.59 30.35 -0.79
CA LEU A 760 6.88 29.68 -0.79
C LEU A 760 6.89 28.59 -1.89
N PRO A 761 8.04 28.38 -2.57
CA PRO A 761 8.14 27.40 -3.65
C PRO A 761 8.08 25.98 -3.10
N VAL A 762 7.36 25.09 -3.77
CA VAL A 762 7.40 23.63 -3.56
C VAL A 762 7.58 22.92 -4.91
N PRO A 763 8.29 21.79 -5.00
CA PRO A 763 8.30 20.99 -6.22
C PRO A 763 6.90 20.46 -6.54
N LYS A 764 6.48 20.55 -7.80
CA LYS A 764 5.23 19.97 -8.31
C LYS A 764 5.05 18.51 -7.93
N ARG A 765 6.15 17.74 -7.93
CA ARG A 765 6.16 16.37 -7.43
C ARG A 765 6.29 16.36 -5.90
N HIS A 766 5.18 16.49 -5.20
CA HIS A 766 5.08 16.29 -3.75
C HIS A 766 3.92 15.34 -3.40
N THR A 767 4.01 14.69 -2.24
CA THR A 767 2.96 13.80 -1.68
C THR A 767 2.20 14.45 -0.53
N MET A 768 2.67 15.61 -0.04
CA MET A 768 2.03 16.45 0.96
C MET A 768 2.60 17.87 0.82
N SER A 769 1.78 18.90 0.92
CA SER A 769 2.24 20.28 1.14
C SER A 769 1.25 21.04 2.03
N GLU A 770 1.77 21.76 3.02
CA GLU A 770 1.01 22.56 3.98
C GLU A 770 1.73 23.89 4.19
N GLY A 771 1.04 25.00 3.90
CA GLY A 771 1.58 26.34 4.00
C GLY A 771 0.87 27.17 5.05
N THR A 772 1.60 27.71 6.02
CA THR A 772 1.11 28.67 7.02
C THR A 772 1.62 30.07 6.73
N GLN A 773 0.74 31.06 6.65
CA GLN A 773 1.10 32.46 6.47
C GLN A 773 0.49 33.35 7.54
N THR A 774 1.34 34.13 8.22
CA THR A 774 0.97 35.24 9.10
C THR A 774 1.58 36.56 8.58
N PRO A 775 1.22 37.73 9.12
CA PRO A 775 1.86 39.00 8.75
C PRO A 775 3.37 39.07 9.06
N PHE A 776 3.89 38.17 9.91
CA PHE A 776 5.26 38.21 10.43
C PHE A 776 6.10 36.98 10.08
N ARG A 777 5.47 35.88 9.63
CA ARG A 777 6.12 34.61 9.33
C ARG A 777 5.38 33.84 8.24
N ARG A 778 6.12 33.25 7.30
CA ARG A 778 5.63 32.22 6.36
C ARG A 778 6.34 30.91 6.67
N GLU A 779 5.63 29.80 6.61
CA GLU A 779 6.19 28.45 6.77
C GLU A 779 5.54 27.47 5.78
N LEU A 780 6.34 26.55 5.25
CA LEU A 780 5.94 25.49 4.34
C LEU A 780 6.49 24.17 4.88
N ASN A 781 5.61 23.19 5.09
CA ASN A 781 5.95 21.79 5.32
C ASN A 781 5.55 20.97 4.08
N ALA A 782 6.42 20.10 3.58
CA ALA A 782 6.11 19.26 2.42
C ALA A 782 6.86 17.92 2.43
N ASN A 783 6.29 16.91 1.75
CA ASN A 783 6.98 15.64 1.47
C ASN A 783 7.23 15.52 -0.03
N VAL A 784 8.47 15.29 -0.43
CA VAL A 784 8.89 15.26 -1.83
C VAL A 784 9.55 13.90 -2.15
N PRO A 785 8.96 13.05 -3.01
CA PRO A 785 9.51 11.72 -3.36
C PRO A 785 10.66 11.81 -4.40
N LEU A 786 11.66 12.63 -4.08
CA LEU A 786 12.93 12.84 -4.81
C LEU A 786 14.10 12.85 -3.81
N ASP A 787 15.33 12.66 -4.28
CA ASP A 787 16.53 12.69 -3.44
C ASP A 787 16.79 14.05 -2.79
N LEU A 788 17.36 14.02 -1.58
CA LEU A 788 17.61 15.24 -0.80
C LEU A 788 18.53 16.23 -1.53
N ALA A 789 19.51 15.74 -2.30
CA ALA A 789 20.38 16.57 -3.13
C ALA A 789 19.59 17.31 -4.23
N ALA A 790 18.71 16.61 -4.95
CA ALA A 790 17.86 17.20 -5.98
C ALA A 790 16.89 18.25 -5.41
N VAL A 791 16.28 17.96 -4.26
CA VAL A 791 15.38 18.90 -3.56
C VAL A 791 16.16 20.11 -3.07
N LEU A 792 17.39 19.93 -2.55
CA LEU A 792 18.25 21.03 -2.13
C LEU A 792 18.67 21.94 -3.30
N GLU A 793 19.03 21.37 -4.46
CA GLU A 793 19.35 22.13 -5.66
C GLU A 793 18.14 22.89 -6.22
N PHE A 794 16.93 22.30 -6.18
CA PHE A 794 15.68 23.01 -6.48
C PHE A 794 15.51 24.25 -5.60
N TYR A 795 15.59 24.10 -4.27
CA TYR A 795 15.43 25.26 -3.37
C TYR A 795 16.52 26.31 -3.57
N ARG A 796 17.77 25.91 -3.83
CA ARG A 796 18.84 26.86 -4.17
C ARG A 796 18.55 27.65 -5.44
N ARG A 797 18.06 26.98 -6.49
CA ARG A 797 17.67 27.61 -7.75
C ARG A 797 16.49 28.56 -7.57
N GLU A 798 15.38 28.10 -7.00
CA GLU A 798 14.15 28.89 -6.89
C GLU A 798 14.24 30.04 -5.87
N LEU A 799 14.93 29.85 -4.74
CA LEU A 799 15.16 30.94 -3.79
C LEU A 799 16.21 31.92 -4.33
N GLY A 800 17.24 31.44 -5.03
CA GLY A 800 18.20 32.30 -5.76
C GLY A 800 17.52 33.19 -6.80
N ASN A 801 16.59 32.62 -7.60
CA ASN A 801 15.75 33.36 -8.55
C ASN A 801 14.89 34.45 -7.87
N ARG A 802 14.53 34.28 -6.59
CA ARG A 802 13.78 35.26 -5.77
C ARG A 802 14.70 36.29 -5.09
N ASN A 803 15.98 36.38 -5.47
CA ASN A 803 17.02 37.20 -4.84
C ASN A 803 17.39 36.82 -3.40
N TRP A 804 17.15 35.58 -2.97
CA TRP A 804 17.58 35.11 -1.65
C TRP A 804 19.05 34.67 -1.72
N LYS A 805 19.85 35.06 -0.71
CA LYS A 805 21.28 34.76 -0.64
C LYS A 805 21.54 33.69 0.41
N GLU A 806 22.19 32.60 0.02
CA GLU A 806 22.58 31.52 0.94
C GLU A 806 23.68 31.98 1.91
N GLU A 807 23.49 31.76 3.20
CA GLU A 807 24.46 32.09 4.24
C GLU A 807 25.37 30.89 4.53
N ALA A 808 26.67 31.03 4.27
CA ALA A 808 27.67 29.99 4.52
C ALA A 808 27.88 29.64 6.00
N LYS A 809 27.27 30.37 6.94
CA LYS A 809 27.51 30.26 8.39
C LYS A 809 26.35 29.54 9.08
N GLY A 810 26.62 28.36 9.63
CA GLY A 810 25.60 27.52 10.27
C GLY A 810 24.84 26.58 9.32
N GLN A 811 25.36 26.40 8.11
CA GLN A 811 24.90 25.37 7.17
C GLN A 811 25.32 23.96 7.64
N VAL A 812 24.41 23.00 7.48
CA VAL A 812 24.70 21.57 7.63
C VAL A 812 24.15 20.87 6.39
N VAL A 813 24.99 20.14 5.65
CA VAL A 813 24.54 19.29 4.53
C VAL A 813 25.16 17.92 4.72
N ALA A 814 24.30 16.90 4.84
CA ALA A 814 24.65 15.49 4.93
C ALA A 814 23.75 14.70 3.97
N ALA A 815 24.02 13.40 3.79
CA ALA A 815 23.29 12.56 2.84
C ALA A 815 21.79 12.40 3.19
N ASP A 816 21.45 12.48 4.47
CA ASP A 816 20.11 12.22 5.04
C ASP A 816 19.42 13.49 5.57
N ARG A 817 20.12 14.63 5.66
CA ARG A 817 19.59 15.90 6.16
C ARG A 817 20.33 17.11 5.62
N ALA A 818 19.62 18.21 5.43
CA ALA A 818 20.22 19.53 5.22
C ALA A 818 19.57 20.59 6.11
N THR A 819 20.32 21.62 6.46
CA THR A 819 19.83 22.86 7.06
C THR A 819 20.62 24.01 6.46
N VAL A 820 19.91 24.91 5.78
CA VAL A 820 20.48 26.02 5.03
C VAL A 820 19.77 27.30 5.43
N ARG A 821 20.52 28.38 5.62
CA ARG A 821 20.01 29.70 5.98
C ARG A 821 20.08 30.60 4.76
N PHE A 822 19.09 31.47 4.61
CA PHE A 822 19.00 32.40 3.50
C PHE A 822 18.65 33.80 4.00
N THR A 823 19.31 34.83 3.49
CA THR A 823 18.89 36.22 3.61
C THR A 823 17.97 36.55 2.42
N SER A 824 16.70 36.86 2.67
CA SER A 824 15.75 37.29 1.63
C SER A 824 15.44 38.80 1.71
N PRO A 825 14.82 39.40 0.68
CA PRO A 825 14.30 40.77 0.76
C PRO A 825 13.28 40.99 1.89
N ASP A 826 12.48 39.96 2.21
CA ASP A 826 11.44 40.01 3.25
C ASP A 826 12.00 39.72 4.67
N GLY A 827 13.23 39.20 4.79
CA GLY A 827 13.88 38.82 6.05
C GLY A 827 14.65 37.49 6.04
N PRO A 828 15.14 37.02 7.19
CA PRO A 828 15.89 35.77 7.28
C PRO A 828 14.98 34.55 7.14
N ALA A 829 15.48 33.53 6.46
CA ALA A 829 14.80 32.27 6.23
C ALA A 829 15.70 31.06 6.54
N VAL A 830 15.06 29.93 6.90
CA VAL A 830 15.73 28.66 7.18
C VAL A 830 15.00 27.54 6.46
N LEU A 831 15.73 26.84 5.59
CA LEU A 831 15.33 25.59 4.98
C LEU A 831 15.90 24.42 5.78
N LYS A 832 15.06 23.44 6.12
CA LYS A 832 15.45 22.15 6.68
C LYS A 832 14.92 21.04 5.78
N LEU A 833 15.81 20.12 5.43
CA LEU A 833 15.49 18.89 4.68
C LEU A 833 15.87 17.69 5.54
N GLY A 834 15.08 16.63 5.47
CA GLY A 834 15.35 15.35 6.13
C GLY A 834 14.87 14.18 5.27
N ARG A 835 15.50 13.02 5.41
CA ARG A 835 15.12 11.81 4.68
C ARG A 835 14.22 10.91 5.53
N LYS A 836 13.07 10.52 4.99
CA LYS A 836 12.11 9.60 5.62
C LYS A 836 11.72 8.53 4.62
N GLY A 837 12.40 7.38 4.67
CA GLY A 837 12.27 6.34 3.65
C GLY A 837 12.66 6.85 2.27
N ASN A 838 11.74 6.77 1.31
CA ASN A 838 11.95 7.23 -0.07
C ASN A 838 11.56 8.71 -0.31
N GLU A 839 11.15 9.43 0.74
CA GLU A 839 10.74 10.84 0.65
C GLU A 839 11.73 11.77 1.36
N THR A 840 11.82 12.99 0.85
CA THR A 840 12.51 14.11 1.48
C THR A 840 11.47 15.03 2.13
N THR A 841 11.47 15.09 3.45
CA THR A 841 10.64 16.01 4.24
C THR A 841 11.27 17.41 4.18
N VAL A 842 10.47 18.42 3.89
CA VAL A 842 10.85 19.84 3.79
C VAL A 842 10.17 20.61 4.90
N ASN A 843 10.93 21.49 5.57
CA ASN A 843 10.41 22.60 6.37
C ASN A 843 11.14 23.88 5.93
N LEU A 844 10.45 24.80 5.27
CA LEU A 844 10.98 26.10 4.87
C LEU A 844 10.25 27.20 5.64
N SER A 845 11.00 28.01 6.40
CA SER A 845 10.44 29.10 7.20
C SER A 845 11.10 30.42 6.85
N LEU A 846 10.30 31.48 6.76
CA LEU A 846 10.71 32.87 6.48
C LEU A 846 10.12 33.77 7.57
N LYS A 847 10.96 34.55 8.26
CA LYS A 847 10.53 35.56 9.24
C LYS A 847 10.61 36.96 8.63
N ASN A 848 9.67 37.85 8.94
CA ASN A 848 9.67 39.25 8.54
C ASN A 848 9.96 40.18 9.74
N PRO A 849 11.25 40.46 10.05
CA PRO A 849 11.64 41.33 11.17
C PRO A 849 11.16 42.76 10.99
N GLU A 850 11.03 43.27 9.77
CA GLU A 850 10.66 44.67 9.59
C GLU A 850 9.17 44.91 9.87
N ALA A 851 8.31 43.98 9.44
CA ALA A 851 6.89 43.96 9.81
C ALA A 851 6.73 43.77 11.32
N ALA A 852 7.47 42.83 11.93
CA ALA A 852 7.46 42.61 13.37
C ALA A 852 7.93 43.85 14.17
N ARG A 853 8.90 44.60 13.63
CA ARG A 853 9.41 45.85 14.23
C ARG A 853 8.40 46.99 14.11
N LYS A 854 7.78 47.16 12.93
CA LYS A 854 6.71 48.14 12.70
C LYS A 854 5.47 47.86 13.56
N ALA A 855 5.17 46.59 13.83
CA ALA A 855 4.09 46.16 14.71
C ALA A 855 4.45 46.17 16.21
N GLY A 856 5.69 46.51 16.58
CA GLY A 856 6.13 46.57 17.98
C GLY A 856 6.28 45.21 18.69
N ILE A 857 6.23 44.09 17.98
CA ILE A 857 6.17 42.75 18.58
C ILE A 857 7.54 42.08 18.79
N LEU A 858 8.62 42.63 18.25
CA LEU A 858 9.99 42.11 18.43
C LEU A 858 10.43 42.23 19.91
N PRO A 859 10.95 41.16 20.54
CA PRO A 859 11.50 41.22 21.90
C PRO A 859 12.75 42.11 21.98
N GLU A 860 13.12 42.46 23.22
CA GLU A 860 14.48 42.93 23.49
C GLU A 860 15.52 41.85 23.14
N ALA A 861 16.66 42.25 22.57
CA ALA A 861 17.68 41.32 22.08
C ALA A 861 18.16 40.35 23.18
N GLY A 862 18.14 39.05 22.90
CA GLY A 862 18.49 38.00 23.85
C GLY A 862 17.36 37.56 24.81
N LYS A 863 16.16 38.13 24.67
CA LYS A 863 14.94 37.75 25.41
C LYS A 863 13.88 37.17 24.46
N ALA A 864 12.87 36.56 25.03
CA ALA A 864 11.64 36.16 24.36
C ALA A 864 10.50 37.11 24.78
N ARG A 865 9.54 37.37 23.88
CA ARG A 865 8.33 38.13 24.20
C ARG A 865 7.12 37.21 24.23
N VAL A 866 6.30 37.31 25.28
CA VAL A 866 4.96 36.72 25.31
C VAL A 866 3.93 37.84 25.25
N MET A 867 2.96 37.69 24.35
CA MET A 867 1.83 38.59 24.14
C MET A 867 0.56 37.89 24.58
N PHE A 868 -0.27 38.55 25.38
CA PHE A 868 -1.49 37.97 25.93
C PHE A 868 -2.70 38.58 25.22
N GLY A 869 -3.49 37.77 24.53
CA GLY A 869 -4.74 38.20 23.90
C GLY A 869 -5.94 37.50 24.53
N ASN A 870 -7.13 38.04 24.29
CA ASN A 870 -8.38 37.55 24.81
C ASN A 870 -9.50 37.78 23.79
N ILE A 871 -10.04 36.68 23.26
CA ILE A 871 -11.12 36.67 22.27
C ILE A 871 -12.50 36.79 22.96
N MET A 872 -12.56 36.63 24.29
CA MET A 872 -13.79 36.81 25.07
C MET A 872 -14.14 38.30 25.20
N PRO A 873 -15.43 38.66 25.33
CA PRO A 873 -15.85 40.05 25.50
C PRO A 873 -15.49 40.63 26.87
N ASP A 874 -15.26 39.78 27.88
CA ASP A 874 -14.99 40.18 29.28
C ASP A 874 -13.48 40.17 29.60
N GLU A 875 -13.04 41.02 30.53
CA GLU A 875 -11.67 40.97 31.07
C GLU A 875 -11.42 39.63 31.79
N LEU A 876 -10.30 38.98 31.47
CA LEU A 876 -9.86 37.75 32.11
C LEU A 876 -8.43 37.88 32.62
N SER A 877 -8.13 37.23 33.74
CA SER A 877 -6.78 37.19 34.30
C SER A 877 -6.15 35.81 34.17
N LEU A 878 -5.01 35.77 33.51
CA LEU A 878 -4.18 34.59 33.27
C LEU A 878 -2.93 34.69 34.15
N THR A 879 -2.66 33.66 34.94
CA THR A 879 -1.45 33.55 35.76
C THR A 879 -0.32 32.99 34.90
N PHE A 880 0.62 33.84 34.47
CA PHE A 880 1.82 33.42 33.74
C PHE A 880 3.03 33.44 34.68
N ASN A 881 3.73 32.33 34.82
CA ASN A 881 4.90 32.17 35.69
C ASN A 881 4.68 32.72 37.12
N ASN A 882 3.60 32.28 37.77
CA ASN A 882 3.11 32.74 39.08
C ASN A 882 2.75 34.25 39.17
N ARG A 883 2.66 34.97 38.05
CA ARG A 883 2.25 36.38 38.01
C ARG A 883 0.90 36.52 37.30
N ALA A 884 -0.08 37.14 37.96
CA ALA A 884 -1.38 37.43 37.35
C ALA A 884 -1.24 38.55 36.30
N ILE A 885 -1.58 38.24 35.05
CA ILE A 885 -1.69 39.17 33.93
C ILE A 885 -3.18 39.39 33.68
N LYS A 886 -3.64 40.65 33.59
CA LYS A 886 -5.02 41.00 33.24
C LYS A 886 -5.09 41.33 31.75
N VAL A 887 -6.02 40.70 31.04
CA VAL A 887 -6.19 40.88 29.59
C VAL A 887 -7.62 41.33 29.32
N ALA A 888 -7.76 42.58 28.87
CA ALA A 888 -9.05 43.17 28.55
C ALA A 888 -9.79 42.36 27.46
N GLY A 889 -11.12 42.38 27.49
CA GLY A 889 -11.94 41.69 26.51
C GLY A 889 -11.67 42.18 25.09
N ASN A 890 -11.61 41.25 24.13
CA ASN A 890 -11.25 41.45 22.72
C ASN A 890 -9.81 41.94 22.44
N ALA A 891 -8.94 42.11 23.44
CA ALA A 891 -7.54 42.51 23.22
C ALA A 891 -6.75 41.43 22.44
N GLY A 892 -5.83 41.84 21.56
CA GLY A 892 -5.03 40.92 20.74
C GLY A 892 -5.77 40.33 19.52
N THR A 893 -7.04 40.67 19.30
CA THR A 893 -7.88 40.06 18.23
C THR A 893 -7.75 40.73 16.87
N LYS A 894 -7.44 42.03 16.83
CA LYS A 894 -7.35 42.85 15.59
C LYS A 894 -6.00 43.53 15.40
N ALA A 895 -5.25 43.69 16.49
CA ALA A 895 -3.93 44.29 16.55
C ALA A 895 -3.13 43.62 17.69
N PRO A 896 -1.80 43.78 17.75
CA PRO A 896 -0.98 43.35 18.89
C PRO A 896 -1.13 44.29 20.11
N ASP A 897 -2.36 44.64 20.48
CA ASP A 897 -2.72 45.61 21.54
C ASP A 897 -2.93 44.98 22.93
N GLY A 898 -2.81 43.66 23.04
CA GLY A 898 -2.82 42.94 24.30
C GLY A 898 -1.54 43.14 25.14
N PRO A 899 -1.57 42.90 26.47
CA PRO A 899 -0.41 43.01 27.33
C PRO A 899 0.78 42.19 26.83
N THR A 900 1.99 42.71 27.03
CA THR A 900 3.24 42.02 26.66
C THR A 900 4.15 41.84 27.85
N LEU A 901 4.98 40.81 27.80
CA LEU A 901 6.01 40.51 28.80
C LEU A 901 7.27 40.04 28.07
N ASP A 902 8.41 40.67 28.38
CA ASP A 902 9.72 40.16 27.97
C ASP A 902 10.32 39.31 29.10
N LEU A 903 10.83 38.14 28.74
CA LEU A 903 11.35 37.11 29.64
C LEU A 903 12.60 36.44 29.05
N ALA A 904 13.37 35.75 29.88
CA ALA A 904 14.49 34.94 29.41
C ALA A 904 13.98 33.75 28.57
N PRO A 905 14.81 33.17 27.68
CA PRO A 905 14.50 31.90 27.02
C PRO A 905 14.30 30.77 28.04
N GLY A 906 13.27 29.95 27.88
CA GLY A 906 12.96 28.87 28.83
C GLY A 906 11.54 28.30 28.71
N LYS A 907 11.20 27.40 29.64
CA LYS A 907 9.85 26.84 29.81
C LYS A 907 9.09 27.59 30.90
N TYR A 908 7.88 28.03 30.58
CA TYR A 908 7.06 28.84 31.46
C TYR A 908 5.67 28.25 31.61
N LYS A 909 5.28 28.00 32.86
CA LYS A 909 3.93 27.56 33.23
C LYS A 909 2.97 28.73 33.14
N TYR A 910 1.78 28.47 32.62
CA TYR A 910 0.66 29.40 32.69
C TYR A 910 -0.61 28.68 33.12
N SER A 911 -1.53 29.43 33.74
CA SER A 911 -2.85 28.92 34.10
C SER A 911 -3.91 30.01 34.03
N ILE A 912 -5.15 29.62 33.76
CA ILE A 912 -6.30 30.53 33.72
C ILE A 912 -7.51 29.86 34.36
N LYS A 913 -8.39 30.69 34.95
CA LYS A 913 -9.69 30.25 35.47
C LYS A 913 -10.81 30.80 34.58
N THR A 914 -11.42 29.94 33.78
CA THR A 914 -12.56 30.25 32.90
C THR A 914 -13.69 29.27 33.18
N GLY A 915 -14.95 29.76 33.19
CA GLY A 915 -16.14 28.92 33.43
C GLY A 915 -16.12 28.13 34.75
N GLY A 916 -15.38 28.58 35.77
CA GLY A 916 -15.23 27.90 37.06
C GLY A 916 -14.17 26.80 37.12
N ARG A 917 -13.57 26.40 35.99
CA ARG A 917 -12.47 25.42 35.93
C ARG A 917 -11.12 26.13 35.83
N VAL A 918 -10.06 25.50 36.37
CA VAL A 918 -8.67 25.97 36.23
C VAL A 918 -7.98 25.10 35.19
N GLN A 919 -7.44 25.72 34.14
CA GLN A 919 -6.56 25.08 33.16
C GLN A 919 -5.13 25.53 33.43
N ALA A 920 -4.16 24.63 33.33
CA ALA A 920 -2.74 24.92 33.45
C ALA A 920 -1.95 24.15 32.39
N ASP A 921 -0.94 24.79 31.81
CA ASP A 921 -0.10 24.23 30.75
C ASP A 921 1.28 24.91 30.71
N GLU A 922 2.17 24.51 29.80
CA GLU A 922 3.51 25.07 29.61
C GLU A 922 3.72 25.63 28.19
N VAL A 923 4.52 26.69 28.07
CA VAL A 923 5.06 27.17 26.78
C VAL A 923 6.59 27.23 26.86
N GLU A 924 7.28 26.70 25.85
CA GLU A 924 8.72 26.86 25.66
C GLU A 924 8.97 28.02 24.69
N VAL A 925 9.69 29.05 25.13
CA VAL A 925 10.03 30.21 24.30
C VAL A 925 11.55 30.34 24.20
N ARG A 926 12.06 30.67 23.00
CA ARG A 926 13.50 30.81 22.75
C ARG A 926 13.91 32.28 22.57
N SER A 927 15.22 32.52 22.57
CA SER A 927 15.78 33.85 22.32
C SER A 927 15.25 34.41 21.01
N ASP A 928 14.86 35.68 21.04
CA ASP A 928 14.43 36.47 19.88
C ASP A 928 13.14 35.94 19.20
N GLU A 929 12.35 35.13 19.92
CA GLU A 929 11.01 34.67 19.52
C GLU A 929 9.91 35.52 20.18
N THR A 930 8.76 35.62 19.49
CA THR A 930 7.52 36.16 20.06
C THR A 930 6.42 35.12 20.04
N TRP A 931 5.75 34.91 21.17
CA TRP A 931 4.66 33.96 21.35
C TRP A 931 3.37 34.67 21.77
N GLY A 932 2.27 34.37 21.10
CA GLY A 932 0.92 34.77 21.50
C GLY A 932 0.26 33.71 22.36
N LEU A 933 -0.25 34.08 23.53
CA LEU A 933 -1.16 33.29 24.36
C LEU A 933 -2.55 33.90 24.26
N MET A 934 -3.41 33.29 23.44
CA MET A 934 -4.76 33.76 23.14
C MET A 934 -5.79 33.05 24.03
N ILE A 935 -6.43 33.78 24.92
CA ILE A 935 -7.53 33.31 25.76
C ILE A 935 -8.81 33.23 24.90
N GLY A 936 -9.51 32.10 24.93
CA GLY A 936 -10.77 31.90 24.24
C GLY A 936 -11.72 30.96 24.99
N PRO A 937 -12.89 30.63 24.41
CA PRO A 937 -13.94 29.87 25.11
C PRO A 937 -13.51 28.48 25.58
N GLY A 938 -12.53 27.89 24.88
CA GLY A 938 -12.02 26.54 25.14
C GLY A 938 -10.71 26.49 25.94
N GLY A 939 -10.17 27.63 26.40
CA GLY A 939 -8.87 27.69 27.07
C GLY A 939 -7.92 28.72 26.48
N VAL A 940 -6.62 28.52 26.68
CA VAL A 940 -5.55 29.31 26.06
C VAL A 940 -4.97 28.57 24.86
N LEU A 941 -4.80 29.28 23.74
CA LEU A 941 -4.06 28.80 22.57
C LEU A 941 -2.68 29.47 22.54
N ALA A 942 -1.61 28.68 22.46
CA ALA A 942 -0.25 29.17 22.27
C ALA A 942 0.15 29.12 20.79
N LEU A 943 0.61 30.25 20.24
CA LEU A 943 1.04 30.39 18.86
C LEU A 943 2.38 31.13 18.80
N GLN A 944 3.35 30.63 18.03
CA GLN A 944 4.55 31.41 17.72
C GLN A 944 4.22 32.51 16.71
N ALA A 945 4.19 33.75 17.17
CA ALA A 945 3.90 34.93 16.36
C ALA A 945 5.12 35.42 15.56
N TYR A 946 6.34 35.18 16.07
CA TYR A 946 7.60 35.54 15.42
C TYR A 946 8.70 34.49 15.65
#